data_AF-A0A8C5WNA0-F1
#
_entry.id   AF-A0A8C5WNA0-F1
#
_cell.length_a   1.000
_cell.length_b   1.000
_cell.length_c   1.000
_cell.angle_alpha   90.00
_cell.angle_beta   90.00
_cell.angle_gamma   90.00
#
_symmetry.space_group_name_H-M   'P 1'
#
loop_
_entity.id
_entity.type
_entity.pdbx_description
1 polymer ?
#
loop_
_entity_poly.entity_id
_entity_poly.type
_entity_poly.pdbx_seq_one_letter_code
_entity_poly.pdbx_strand_id
1 'polypeptide(L)'
;MQAQLLELRTQNYQLSDELRKNTTELNGLRQRVSYLDKEFAKAQKALNKSKKAQEVDALLSENEMLQGKLHSQEDDFRLQNSTLMQELSKLCSQIEQLEKDNQILRERKTAIASEGAFPASPVDGELLRLQAENSALQKNMAALQERYEKEVARQAENRGGGKGDGSPDPCSTVPETTSEQPTFDSDGSGAISQQLLLEVELRLQTEREEKILLKEQLQSLEASKTTETSRLQQELSKLMEKLKKKQESFVRLQTEKEALYNDSRTKIEEIQQRKEEELKSLQVRNQKLQQELQSINQGFLELKDQLQSGKKEHELALQTLQDQIQTSKTQEMNLMREQVAALGDELQQCQIEKEALAAQRDDLNTQLQESLRGNTRLMEQVQELVQEKERLLQELDEIRKTAEKRKAMLDEMAIETQQEKGRHKEELGNLRLQHEKEMLAVRARYERELRELHEHKKRQEDELRGQLKEEKARSQELESMQQTVEELRLQIQSMDGTKGWFERRLKEAEESIEKHQQEHMEALRICKEQHAANLQLKDQEVEATKEKLREIEKARNEHMDTVNRLKQEVKDTVDGQRILEKKGSAALKDLKRQLHLERKRADKLQERLQEILTNSKSRTGIEDLVLADISSPSRTQTGDSSSISSFSYREIMKEGSVAGSNKSTTGSPQSQSQPPRPADLSDEEISELFQRLAEVQQEKWLLEEKVKHLEVSSASMAEDLCRKSAIIETYVMDSRIDVSGAHGQVDRSSLSSVLRDLVKPGDENLREMNKKLQNMLEEQLTKNMHLQKDLELLSQEIVRLSKECVPSPDAEPGLDDAV
;
A
#
# COMPACT_ATOMS: atom_id res chain seq x y z
N MET A 1 23.42 -14.09 -20.30
CA MET A 1 23.78 -12.78 -19.71
C MET A 1 23.42 -11.60 -20.60
N GLN A 2 24.15 -11.27 -21.67
CA GLN A 2 24.01 -9.95 -22.32
C GLN A 2 22.61 -9.64 -22.86
N ALA A 3 21.91 -10.63 -23.45
CA ALA A 3 20.51 -10.48 -23.86
C ALA A 3 19.55 -10.27 -22.65
N GLN A 4 19.69 -11.06 -21.60
CA GLN A 4 18.90 -10.91 -20.36
C GLN A 4 19.12 -9.54 -19.68
N LEU A 5 20.34 -8.98 -19.77
CA LEU A 5 20.64 -7.64 -19.26
C LEU A 5 19.97 -6.53 -20.09
N LEU A 6 19.76 -6.76 -21.38
CA LEU A 6 19.02 -5.86 -22.27
C LEU A 6 17.51 -5.96 -22.00
N GLU A 7 16.99 -7.18 -21.89
CA GLU A 7 15.59 -7.49 -21.55
C GLU A 7 15.18 -6.89 -20.20
N LEU A 8 15.99 -7.08 -19.15
CA LEU A 8 15.77 -6.46 -17.84
C LEU A 8 15.81 -4.92 -17.89
N ARG A 9 16.63 -4.32 -18.77
CA ARG A 9 16.61 -2.86 -18.98
C ARG A 9 15.32 -2.42 -19.66
N THR A 10 14.88 -3.10 -20.72
CA THR A 10 13.62 -2.80 -21.42
C THR A 10 12.42 -2.90 -20.46
N GLN A 11 12.35 -3.96 -19.66
CA GLN A 11 11.33 -4.11 -18.61
C GLN A 11 11.40 -2.99 -17.57
N ASN A 12 12.61 -2.59 -17.13
CA ASN A 12 12.77 -1.51 -16.15
C ASN A 12 12.34 -0.14 -16.70
N TYR A 13 12.58 0.15 -17.98
CA TYR A 13 12.05 1.34 -18.66
C TYR A 13 10.52 1.30 -18.78
N GLN A 14 9.95 0.17 -19.21
CA GLN A 14 8.49 -0.01 -19.32
C GLN A 14 7.79 0.21 -17.97
N LEU A 15 8.29 -0.42 -16.90
CA LEU A 15 7.79 -0.23 -15.54
C LEU A 15 7.97 1.22 -15.04
N SER A 16 9.03 1.91 -15.46
CA SER A 16 9.25 3.33 -15.11
C SER A 16 8.24 4.25 -15.81
N ASP A 17 7.92 4.01 -17.08
CA ASP A 17 6.90 4.76 -17.82
C ASP A 17 5.48 4.48 -17.30
N GLU A 18 5.16 3.23 -16.97
CA GLU A 18 3.92 2.86 -16.29
C GLU A 18 3.80 3.53 -14.92
N LEU A 19 4.88 3.56 -14.13
CA LEU A 19 4.91 4.27 -12.85
C LEU A 19 4.75 5.80 -13.03
N ARG A 20 5.35 6.39 -14.08
CA ARG A 20 5.18 7.82 -14.43
C ARG A 20 3.72 8.13 -14.79
N LYS A 21 3.05 7.28 -15.60
CA LYS A 21 1.62 7.38 -15.95
C LYS A 21 0.71 7.20 -14.74
N ASN A 22 0.88 6.11 -14.00
CA ASN A 22 0.10 5.83 -12.79
C ASN A 22 0.22 6.96 -11.76
N THR A 23 1.40 7.60 -11.67
CA THR A 23 1.62 8.77 -10.81
C THR A 23 0.88 10.02 -11.31
N THR A 24 0.82 10.29 -12.62
CA THR A 24 0.05 11.43 -13.15
C THR A 24 -1.46 11.21 -13.01
N GLU A 25 -1.95 10.00 -13.26
CA GLU A 25 -3.36 9.62 -13.07
C GLU A 25 -3.78 9.71 -11.60
N LEU A 26 -2.98 9.14 -10.68
CA LEU A 26 -3.21 9.20 -9.23
C LEU A 26 -3.22 10.65 -8.70
N ASN A 27 -2.37 11.53 -9.25
CA ASN A 27 -2.39 12.95 -8.93
C ASN A 27 -3.64 13.65 -9.48
N GLY A 28 -4.07 13.33 -10.71
CA GLY A 28 -5.33 13.83 -11.28
C GLY A 28 -6.56 13.39 -10.47
N LEU A 29 -6.60 12.13 -10.03
CA LEU A 29 -7.64 11.61 -9.14
C LEU A 29 -7.63 12.31 -7.78
N ARG A 30 -6.47 12.52 -7.16
CA ARG A 30 -6.35 13.29 -5.90
C ARG A 30 -6.84 14.73 -6.03
N GLN A 31 -6.54 15.40 -7.15
CA GLN A 31 -7.08 16.74 -7.43
C GLN A 31 -8.59 16.71 -7.60
N ARG A 32 -9.14 15.71 -8.31
CA ARG A 32 -10.58 15.54 -8.52
C ARG A 32 -11.32 15.24 -7.22
N VAL A 33 -10.79 14.38 -6.35
CA VAL A 33 -11.32 14.15 -4.99
C VAL A 33 -11.31 15.46 -4.20
N SER A 34 -10.17 16.15 -4.13
CA SER A 34 -10.08 17.43 -3.40
C SER A 34 -10.97 18.55 -3.97
N TYR A 35 -11.38 18.47 -5.24
CA TYR A 35 -12.41 19.34 -5.82
C TYR A 35 -13.81 18.92 -5.38
N LEU A 36 -14.14 17.63 -5.50
CA LEU A 36 -15.44 17.08 -5.07
C LEU A 36 -15.68 17.29 -3.56
N ASP A 37 -14.65 17.15 -2.70
CA ASP A 37 -14.74 17.46 -1.27
C ASP A 37 -15.13 18.92 -1.01
N LYS A 38 -14.61 19.86 -1.83
CA LYS A 38 -14.91 21.29 -1.72
C LYS A 38 -16.32 21.60 -2.19
N GLU A 39 -16.78 21.00 -3.29
CA GLU A 39 -18.16 21.17 -3.76
C GLU A 39 -19.17 20.47 -2.84
N PHE A 40 -18.85 19.30 -2.29
CA PHE A 40 -19.65 18.63 -1.26
C PHE A 40 -19.73 19.49 0.02
N ALA A 41 -18.61 20.01 0.51
CA ALA A 41 -18.62 20.91 1.67
C ALA A 41 -19.36 22.24 1.42
N LYS A 42 -19.41 22.74 0.17
CA LYS A 42 -20.28 23.86 -0.22
C LYS A 42 -21.75 23.46 -0.25
N ALA A 43 -22.08 22.32 -0.87
CA ALA A 43 -23.44 21.79 -0.95
C ALA A 43 -24.02 21.53 0.45
N GLN A 44 -23.25 20.91 1.35
CA GLN A 44 -23.64 20.71 2.75
C GLN A 44 -23.83 22.04 3.49
N LYS A 45 -22.96 23.05 3.24
CA LYS A 45 -23.14 24.40 3.80
C LYS A 45 -24.35 25.15 3.21
N ALA A 46 -24.80 24.81 2.01
CA ALA A 46 -26.03 25.33 1.43
C ALA A 46 -27.27 24.59 1.98
N LEU A 47 -27.20 23.26 2.11
CA LEU A 47 -28.23 22.41 2.72
C LEU A 47 -28.49 22.84 4.18
N ASN A 48 -27.44 22.90 5.01
CA ASN A 48 -27.54 23.30 6.42
C ASN A 48 -28.02 24.76 6.61
N LYS A 49 -28.00 25.60 5.56
CA LYS A 49 -28.57 26.97 5.53
C LYS A 49 -29.95 27.05 4.87
N SER A 50 -30.40 25.97 4.23
CA SER A 50 -31.71 25.92 3.58
C SER A 50 -32.78 25.72 4.64
N LYS A 51 -33.65 26.72 4.82
CA LYS A 51 -34.81 26.60 5.70
C LYS A 51 -35.65 25.37 5.35
N LYS A 52 -35.84 25.07 4.07
CA LYS A 52 -36.57 23.89 3.60
C LYS A 52 -35.94 22.56 4.03
N ALA A 53 -34.61 22.50 4.17
CA ALA A 53 -33.96 21.30 4.70
C ALA A 53 -34.22 21.16 6.21
N GLN A 54 -34.02 22.25 6.96
CA GLN A 54 -34.31 22.29 8.40
C GLN A 54 -35.79 22.02 8.73
N GLU A 55 -36.72 22.49 7.87
CA GLU A 55 -38.16 22.23 7.94
C GLU A 55 -38.47 20.74 7.69
N VAL A 56 -37.79 20.10 6.73
CA VAL A 56 -37.92 18.65 6.47
C VAL A 56 -37.32 17.83 7.60
N ASP A 57 -36.13 18.16 8.10
CA ASP A 57 -35.48 17.47 9.23
C ASP A 57 -36.33 17.56 10.50
N ALA A 58 -36.95 18.72 10.76
CA ALA A 58 -37.87 18.92 11.87
C ALA A 58 -39.16 18.10 11.71
N LEU A 59 -39.76 18.08 10.51
CA LEU A 59 -40.95 17.27 10.22
C LEU A 59 -40.67 15.77 10.29
N LEU A 60 -39.46 15.31 9.91
CA LEU A 60 -39.04 13.91 10.07
C LEU A 60 -38.93 13.54 11.56
N SER A 61 -38.28 14.37 12.38
CA SER A 61 -38.17 14.14 13.82
C SER A 61 -39.52 14.21 14.55
N GLU A 62 -40.44 15.09 14.11
CA GLU A 62 -41.83 15.08 14.58
C GLU A 62 -42.57 13.80 14.17
N ASN A 63 -42.37 13.32 12.94
CA ASN A 63 -42.97 12.06 12.47
C ASN A 63 -42.45 10.85 13.27
N GLU A 64 -41.14 10.75 13.51
CA GLU A 64 -40.54 9.73 14.37
C GLU A 64 -41.13 9.78 15.80
N MET A 65 -41.27 10.97 16.39
CA MET A 65 -41.89 11.14 17.70
C MET A 65 -43.36 10.71 17.72
N LEU A 66 -44.12 10.99 16.64
CA LEU A 66 -45.51 10.58 16.51
C LEU A 66 -45.65 9.07 16.26
N GLN A 67 -44.78 8.46 15.47
CA GLN A 67 -44.72 7.00 15.29
C GLN A 67 -44.37 6.28 16.60
N GLY A 68 -43.44 6.81 17.39
CA GLY A 68 -43.11 6.27 18.72
C GLY A 68 -44.27 6.37 19.72
N LYS A 69 -45.02 7.49 19.71
CA LYS A 69 -46.25 7.64 20.49
C LYS A 69 -47.35 6.67 20.04
N LEU A 70 -47.50 6.46 18.74
CA LEU A 70 -48.48 5.51 18.18
C LEU A 70 -48.13 4.07 18.59
N HIS A 71 -46.88 3.64 18.46
CA HIS A 71 -46.43 2.32 18.92
C HIS A 71 -46.67 2.13 20.43
N SER A 72 -46.36 3.13 21.26
CA SER A 72 -46.64 3.07 22.70
C SER A 72 -48.14 2.88 22.97
N GLN A 73 -49.02 3.56 22.23
CA GLN A 73 -50.47 3.39 22.36
C GLN A 73 -50.95 2.02 21.85
N GLU A 74 -50.39 1.52 20.74
CA GLU A 74 -50.69 0.17 20.23
C GLU A 74 -50.28 -0.92 21.21
N ASP A 75 -49.12 -0.79 21.86
CA ASP A 75 -48.65 -1.74 22.87
C ASP A 75 -49.43 -1.62 24.19
N ASP A 76 -49.85 -0.40 24.61
CA ASP A 76 -50.80 -0.21 25.72
C ASP A 76 -52.16 -0.88 25.40
N PHE A 77 -52.70 -0.72 24.18
CA PHE A 77 -53.94 -1.38 23.76
C PHE A 77 -53.79 -2.90 23.67
N ARG A 78 -52.65 -3.41 23.19
CA ARG A 78 -52.34 -4.86 23.19
C ARG A 78 -52.26 -5.42 24.61
N LEU A 79 -51.60 -4.69 25.53
CA LEU A 79 -51.49 -5.07 26.93
C LEU A 79 -52.87 -5.06 27.61
N GLN A 80 -53.70 -4.04 27.36
CA GLN A 80 -55.07 -3.96 27.86
C GLN A 80 -55.93 -5.12 27.35
N ASN A 81 -55.85 -5.44 26.05
CA ASN A 81 -56.60 -6.54 25.44
C ASN A 81 -56.12 -7.91 25.96
N SER A 82 -54.80 -8.12 26.07
CA SER A 82 -54.21 -9.32 26.70
C SER A 82 -54.68 -9.49 28.15
N THR A 83 -54.69 -8.41 28.94
CA THR A 83 -55.17 -8.42 30.33
C THR A 83 -56.66 -8.74 30.40
N LEU A 84 -57.48 -8.16 29.51
CA LEU A 84 -58.91 -8.46 29.43
C LEU A 84 -59.17 -9.93 29.07
N MET A 85 -58.41 -10.49 28.12
CA MET A 85 -58.50 -11.90 27.74
C MET A 85 -58.07 -12.84 28.87
N GLN A 86 -57.08 -12.46 29.69
CA GLN A 86 -56.69 -13.21 30.89
C GLN A 86 -57.78 -13.19 31.96
N GLU A 87 -58.35 -12.03 32.28
CA GLU A 87 -59.45 -11.92 33.26
C GLU A 87 -60.74 -12.61 32.76
N LEU A 88 -61.04 -12.57 31.45
CA LEU A 88 -62.13 -13.37 30.86
C LEU A 88 -61.87 -14.87 30.99
N SER A 89 -60.66 -15.35 30.70
CA SER A 89 -60.29 -16.77 30.83
C SER A 89 -60.38 -17.26 32.29
N LYS A 90 -59.98 -16.39 33.23
CA LYS A 90 -60.07 -16.60 34.68
C LYS A 90 -61.51 -16.61 35.17
N LEU A 91 -62.37 -15.71 34.67
CA LEU A 91 -63.81 -15.73 34.94
C LEU A 91 -64.48 -17.00 34.38
N CYS A 92 -64.14 -17.43 33.16
CA CYS A 92 -64.64 -18.70 32.60
C CYS A 92 -64.20 -19.90 33.47
N SER A 93 -62.93 -19.94 33.88
CA SER A 93 -62.41 -20.97 34.80
C SER A 93 -63.13 -20.97 36.16
N GLN A 94 -63.48 -19.79 36.67
CA GLN A 94 -64.21 -19.62 37.93
C GLN A 94 -65.69 -20.00 37.79
N ILE A 95 -66.33 -19.73 36.64
CA ILE A 95 -67.68 -20.20 36.32
C ILE A 95 -67.67 -21.73 36.23
N GLU A 96 -66.76 -22.33 35.46
CA GLU A 96 -66.59 -23.78 35.39
C GLU A 96 -66.40 -24.43 36.77
N GLN A 97 -65.60 -23.80 37.66
CA GLN A 97 -65.41 -24.32 39.02
C GLN A 97 -66.69 -24.20 39.85
N LEU A 98 -67.42 -23.08 39.75
CA LEU A 98 -68.71 -22.91 40.42
C LEU A 98 -69.77 -23.86 39.87
N GLU A 99 -69.74 -24.20 38.58
CA GLU A 99 -70.61 -25.23 37.98
C GLU A 99 -70.27 -26.62 38.49
N LYS A 100 -68.97 -26.98 38.56
CA LYS A 100 -68.49 -28.23 39.17
C LYS A 100 -68.87 -28.30 40.65
N ASP A 101 -68.70 -27.23 41.41
CA ASP A 101 -69.09 -27.16 42.83
C ASP A 101 -70.61 -27.26 43.02
N ASN A 102 -71.40 -26.61 42.16
CA ASN A 102 -72.87 -26.75 42.16
C ASN A 102 -73.30 -28.18 41.77
N GLN A 103 -72.62 -28.81 40.83
CA GLN A 103 -72.87 -30.19 40.43
C GLN A 103 -72.51 -31.16 41.56
N ILE A 104 -71.36 -30.99 42.21
CA ILE A 104 -70.97 -31.73 43.42
C ILE A 104 -71.97 -31.49 44.56
N LEU A 105 -72.51 -30.28 44.73
CA LEU A 105 -73.56 -30.01 45.72
C LEU A 105 -74.90 -30.68 45.37
N ARG A 106 -75.27 -30.79 44.08
CA ARG A 106 -76.43 -31.56 43.61
C ARG A 106 -76.24 -33.07 43.78
N GLU A 107 -75.05 -33.57 43.46
CA GLU A 107 -74.65 -34.97 43.65
C GLU A 107 -74.59 -35.33 45.14
N ARG A 108 -74.10 -34.42 45.99
CA ARG A 108 -74.14 -34.59 47.45
C ARG A 108 -75.56 -34.52 48.00
N LYS A 109 -76.42 -33.66 47.45
CA LYS A 109 -77.86 -33.58 47.80
C LYS A 109 -78.64 -34.83 47.35
N THR A 110 -78.22 -35.51 46.28
CA THR A 110 -78.82 -36.78 45.83
C THR A 110 -78.20 -38.01 46.49
N ALA A 111 -76.91 -37.97 46.87
CA ALA A 111 -76.28 -38.98 47.72
C ALA A 111 -76.88 -38.98 49.15
N ILE A 112 -77.16 -37.80 49.72
CA ILE A 112 -77.92 -37.65 50.97
C ILE A 112 -79.37 -38.16 50.83
N ALA A 113 -79.92 -38.24 49.60
CA ALA A 113 -81.19 -38.90 49.33
C ALA A 113 -81.06 -40.43 49.09
N SER A 114 -79.84 -40.97 49.08
CA SER A 114 -79.55 -42.40 48.84
C SER A 114 -79.27 -43.19 50.12
N GLU A 115 -78.93 -42.54 51.24
CA GLU A 115 -78.69 -43.18 52.54
C GLU A 115 -79.49 -42.52 53.67
N GLY A 116 -80.47 -43.24 54.24
CA GLY A 116 -81.07 -42.89 55.53
C GLY A 116 -82.21 -41.85 55.49
N ALA A 117 -83.45 -42.33 55.56
CA ALA A 117 -84.66 -41.50 55.55
C ALA A 117 -84.72 -40.41 56.65
N PHE A 118 -85.06 -39.17 56.27
CA PHE A 118 -86.30 -38.44 56.65
C PHE A 118 -86.28 -36.98 56.08
N PRO A 119 -87.42 -36.21 56.05
CA PRO A 119 -87.73 -35.42 54.84
C PRO A 119 -88.05 -33.93 55.03
N ALA A 120 -87.68 -33.12 54.03
CA ALA A 120 -88.38 -31.91 53.57
C ALA A 120 -87.80 -31.54 52.18
N SER A 121 -88.56 -31.06 51.18
CA SER A 121 -89.91 -30.49 51.20
C SER A 121 -91.06 -31.51 51.30
N PRO A 122 -92.06 -31.30 52.16
CA PRO A 122 -93.30 -32.07 52.15
C PRO A 122 -94.19 -31.81 50.91
N VAL A 123 -94.03 -30.63 50.29
CA VAL A 123 -95.04 -30.03 49.39
C VAL A 123 -95.30 -30.88 48.15
N ASP A 124 -94.27 -31.43 47.48
CA ASP A 124 -94.47 -32.15 46.22
C ASP A 124 -95.14 -33.52 46.43
N GLY A 125 -94.78 -34.23 47.50
CA GLY A 125 -95.42 -35.50 47.86
C GLY A 125 -96.86 -35.30 48.35
N GLU A 126 -97.10 -34.22 49.10
CA GLU A 126 -98.44 -33.85 49.56
C GLU A 126 -99.33 -33.34 48.41
N LEU A 127 -98.78 -32.57 47.47
CA LEU A 127 -99.46 -32.13 46.24
C LEU A 127 -99.86 -33.33 45.38
N LEU A 128 -98.95 -34.28 45.14
CA LEU A 128 -99.26 -35.45 44.33
C LEU A 128 -100.31 -36.36 45.02
N ARG A 129 -100.26 -36.48 46.35
CA ARG A 129 -101.31 -37.14 47.15
C ARG A 129 -102.65 -36.43 47.03
N LEU A 130 -102.69 -35.11 47.23
CA LEU A 130 -103.89 -34.27 47.13
C LEU A 130 -104.46 -34.23 45.70
N GLN A 131 -103.63 -34.40 44.67
CA GLN A 131 -104.07 -34.47 43.27
C GLN A 131 -104.69 -35.85 42.94
N ALA A 132 -104.11 -36.93 43.45
CA ALA A 132 -104.71 -38.27 43.40
C ALA A 132 -106.02 -38.33 44.21
N GLU A 133 -106.05 -37.72 45.39
CA GLU A 133 -107.22 -37.61 46.27
C GLU A 133 -108.32 -36.76 45.64
N ASN A 134 -107.99 -35.62 45.00
CA ASN A 134 -108.95 -34.87 44.18
C ASN A 134 -109.52 -35.70 43.02
N SER A 135 -108.69 -36.49 42.32
CA SER A 135 -109.19 -37.36 41.24
C SER A 135 -110.10 -38.48 41.75
N ALA A 136 -109.81 -39.04 42.94
CA ALA A 136 -110.68 -40.00 43.62
C ALA A 136 -112.00 -39.35 44.11
N LEU A 137 -111.93 -38.15 44.69
CA LEU A 137 -113.10 -37.38 45.12
C LEU A 137 -113.97 -36.95 43.94
N GLN A 138 -113.40 -36.55 42.81
CA GLN A 138 -114.14 -36.25 41.58
C GLN A 138 -114.85 -37.50 41.04
N LYS A 139 -114.21 -38.68 41.06
CA LYS A 139 -114.85 -39.94 40.69
C LYS A 139 -115.97 -40.33 41.66
N ASN A 140 -115.80 -40.13 42.96
CA ASN A 140 -116.83 -40.37 43.96
C ASN A 140 -117.99 -39.36 43.86
N MET A 141 -117.72 -38.09 43.57
CA MET A 141 -118.72 -37.07 43.27
C MET A 141 -119.54 -37.46 42.03
N ALA A 142 -118.89 -37.84 40.94
CA ALA A 142 -119.58 -38.31 39.73
C ALA A 142 -120.42 -39.56 40.00
N ALA A 143 -119.90 -40.55 40.73
CA ALA A 143 -120.64 -41.76 41.10
C ALA A 143 -121.79 -41.49 42.09
N LEU A 144 -121.71 -40.42 42.90
CA LEU A 144 -122.82 -39.96 43.76
C LEU A 144 -123.86 -39.18 42.97
N GLN A 145 -123.46 -38.35 42.00
CA GLN A 145 -124.37 -37.67 41.07
C GLN A 145 -125.12 -38.69 40.20
N GLU A 146 -124.43 -39.66 39.60
CA GLU A 146 -125.05 -40.73 38.81
C GLU A 146 -126.05 -41.57 39.64
N ARG A 147 -125.77 -41.77 40.94
CA ARG A 147 -126.72 -42.40 41.88
C ARG A 147 -127.90 -41.49 42.22
N TYR A 148 -127.67 -40.20 42.45
CA TYR A 148 -128.75 -39.23 42.71
C TYR A 148 -129.67 -39.08 41.49
N GLU A 149 -129.12 -39.00 40.28
CA GLU A 149 -129.86 -38.96 39.02
C GLU A 149 -130.68 -40.24 38.82
N LYS A 150 -130.13 -41.42 39.14
CA LYS A 150 -130.84 -42.70 39.08
C LYS A 150 -131.92 -42.85 40.17
N GLU A 151 -131.76 -42.22 41.32
CA GLU A 151 -132.79 -42.21 42.39
C GLU A 151 -133.92 -41.22 42.05
N VAL A 152 -133.58 -40.02 41.55
CA VAL A 152 -134.55 -39.02 41.06
C VAL A 152 -135.35 -39.55 39.87
N ALA A 153 -134.69 -40.23 38.92
CA ALA A 153 -135.36 -40.86 37.78
C ALA A 153 -136.38 -41.93 38.19
N ARG A 154 -136.20 -42.61 39.34
CA ARG A 154 -137.15 -43.59 39.87
C ARG A 154 -138.35 -42.98 40.62
N GLN A 155 -138.40 -41.67 40.84
CA GLN A 155 -139.53 -40.98 41.47
C GLN A 155 -140.35 -40.09 40.51
N ALA A 156 -139.99 -40.02 39.22
CA ALA A 156 -140.54 -39.05 38.27
C ALA A 156 -141.51 -39.61 37.19
N GLU A 157 -141.84 -40.91 37.18
CA GLU A 157 -142.78 -41.49 36.20
C GLU A 157 -144.27 -41.32 36.58
N ASN A 158 -144.80 -40.10 36.58
CA ASN A 158 -146.26 -39.88 36.50
C ASN A 158 -146.68 -38.49 35.98
N ARG A 159 -147.35 -38.44 34.80
CA ARG A 159 -147.91 -37.25 34.09
C ARG A 159 -146.86 -36.26 33.52
N GLY A 160 -147.08 -35.60 32.37
CA GLY A 160 -148.11 -35.76 31.33
C GLY A 160 -148.41 -34.47 30.51
N GLY A 161 -148.42 -34.55 29.17
CA GLY A 161 -148.66 -33.43 28.22
C GLY A 161 -147.37 -32.66 27.83
N GLY A 162 -147.19 -32.04 26.65
CA GLY A 162 -148.10 -31.67 25.53
C GLY A 162 -148.25 -30.12 25.47
N LYS A 163 -148.15 -29.37 24.37
CA LYS A 163 -148.20 -29.58 22.89
C LYS A 163 -147.07 -28.76 22.19
N GLY A 164 -146.78 -28.85 20.89
CA GLY A 164 -147.56 -28.42 19.69
C GLY A 164 -146.64 -27.57 18.77
N ASP A 165 -146.95 -27.17 17.53
CA ASP A 165 -148.09 -27.42 16.62
C ASP A 165 -147.67 -27.06 15.16
N GLY A 166 -148.52 -27.18 14.12
CA GLY A 166 -148.18 -26.70 12.77
C GLY A 166 -149.20 -26.89 11.62
N SER A 167 -148.79 -26.46 10.42
CA SER A 167 -149.48 -26.56 9.11
C SER A 167 -150.75 -25.68 8.88
N PRO A 168 -151.14 -25.35 7.61
CA PRO A 168 -152.25 -24.43 7.33
C PRO A 168 -153.45 -24.97 6.51
N ASP A 169 -154.58 -24.27 6.70
CA ASP A 169 -155.76 -24.03 5.84
C ASP A 169 -156.87 -25.06 5.53
N PRO A 170 -158.16 -24.62 5.32
CA PRO A 170 -159.37 -25.48 5.35
C PRO A 170 -160.31 -25.34 4.12
N CYS A 171 -161.52 -25.94 4.18
CA CYS A 171 -162.65 -25.57 3.30
C CYS A 171 -164.05 -25.85 3.92
N SER A 172 -165.08 -25.19 3.36
CA SER A 172 -166.52 -25.15 3.72
C SER A 172 -167.31 -26.44 3.36
N THR A 173 -168.64 -26.61 3.48
CA THR A 173 -169.82 -25.69 3.45
C THR A 173 -171.11 -26.35 4.01
N VAL A 174 -172.21 -25.60 4.15
CA VAL A 174 -173.60 -26.07 4.46
C VAL A 174 -174.64 -25.25 3.65
N PRO A 175 -175.76 -25.82 3.16
CA PRO A 175 -176.93 -25.01 2.71
C PRO A 175 -178.37 -25.62 2.93
N GLU A 176 -179.42 -24.85 2.54
CA GLU A 176 -180.83 -25.24 2.14
C GLU A 176 -181.95 -25.51 3.22
N THR A 177 -183.30 -25.31 3.05
CA THR A 177 -184.20 -24.55 2.09
C THR A 177 -185.69 -24.36 2.59
N THR A 178 -186.46 -23.50 1.86
CA THR A 178 -187.92 -23.08 1.71
C THR A 178 -189.20 -23.92 2.07
N SER A 179 -190.43 -23.30 2.11
CA SER A 179 -191.81 -23.92 2.16
C SER A 179 -193.05 -22.99 1.72
N GLU A 180 -194.35 -23.39 1.86
CA GLU A 180 -195.55 -23.01 1.02
C GLU A 180 -196.95 -22.64 1.71
N GLN A 181 -198.09 -22.52 0.95
CA GLN A 181 -199.53 -22.15 1.31
C GLN A 181 -200.57 -22.68 0.22
N PRO A 182 -201.92 -22.37 0.06
CA PRO A 182 -203.02 -21.61 0.79
C PRO A 182 -204.48 -22.27 0.75
N THR A 183 -205.62 -21.50 0.59
CA THR A 183 -207.09 -21.82 0.25
C THR A 183 -208.19 -21.93 1.38
N PHE A 184 -209.57 -21.92 1.21
CA PHE A 184 -210.61 -21.07 0.48
C PHE A 184 -212.14 -21.34 0.88
N ASP A 185 -213.17 -20.56 0.39
CA ASP A 185 -214.70 -20.65 0.38
C ASP A 185 -215.60 -20.01 1.53
N SER A 186 -216.97 -19.80 1.59
CA SER A 186 -218.26 -20.18 0.85
C SER A 186 -219.55 -19.24 1.11
N ASP A 187 -220.84 -19.66 0.87
CA ASP A 187 -222.18 -18.89 0.82
C ASP A 187 -223.38 -19.44 1.76
N GLY A 188 -224.72 -19.11 1.87
CA GLY A 188 -225.83 -18.40 1.11
C GLY A 188 -227.22 -18.13 1.86
N SER A 189 -228.44 -18.05 1.22
CA SER A 189 -229.73 -17.38 1.73
C SER A 189 -231.17 -17.82 1.20
N GLY A 190 -232.35 -17.40 1.78
CA GLY A 190 -233.67 -17.18 1.04
C GLY A 190 -235.14 -17.45 1.61
N ALA A 191 -236.19 -16.89 0.91
CA ALA A 191 -237.68 -17.22 0.81
C ALA A 191 -238.77 -16.74 1.88
N ILE A 192 -240.15 -16.69 1.72
CA ILE A 192 -241.16 -16.35 0.62
C ILE A 192 -242.70 -16.33 1.09
N SER A 193 -243.67 -15.77 0.30
CA SER A 193 -245.21 -15.86 0.31
C SER A 193 -246.07 -14.99 1.31
N GLN A 194 -247.43 -14.77 1.32
CA GLN A 194 -248.72 -15.16 0.61
C GLN A 194 -249.85 -14.05 0.88
N GLN A 195 -251.21 -13.98 0.64
CA GLN A 195 -252.41 -14.78 0.16
C GLN A 195 -253.62 -13.83 -0.30
N LEU A 196 -254.93 -14.24 -0.39
CA LEU A 196 -256.07 -13.53 -1.12
C LEU A 196 -257.57 -13.91 -0.75
N LEU A 197 -258.57 -13.30 -1.47
CA LEU A 197 -259.96 -13.74 -1.91
C LEU A 197 -261.30 -13.15 -1.32
N LEU A 198 -262.29 -13.05 -2.22
CA LEU A 198 -263.77 -12.87 -2.13
C LEU A 198 -264.49 -11.49 -2.26
N GLU A 199 -265.27 -11.17 -3.31
CA GLU A 199 -265.28 -11.68 -4.71
C GLU A 199 -266.18 -10.89 -5.70
N VAL A 200 -266.15 -11.29 -6.98
CA VAL A 200 -267.12 -11.08 -8.08
C VAL A 200 -267.28 -9.65 -8.61
N GLU A 201 -267.69 -8.65 -7.83
CA GLU A 201 -267.75 -7.26 -8.33
C GLU A 201 -266.32 -6.78 -8.70
N LEU A 202 -265.37 -7.17 -7.85
CA LEU A 202 -263.94 -6.98 -8.05
C LEU A 202 -263.41 -7.68 -9.33
N ARG A 203 -264.01 -8.80 -9.77
CA ARG A 203 -263.48 -9.62 -10.87
C ARG A 203 -263.51 -8.92 -12.24
N LEU A 204 -264.42 -7.97 -12.47
CA LEU A 204 -264.46 -7.22 -13.74
C LEU A 204 -263.43 -6.07 -13.79
N GLN A 205 -262.92 -5.68 -12.63
CA GLN A 205 -261.83 -4.72 -12.48
C GLN A 205 -260.48 -5.46 -12.52
N THR A 206 -260.34 -6.60 -11.84
CA THR A 206 -259.09 -7.38 -11.83
C THR A 206 -258.67 -7.86 -13.21
N GLU A 207 -259.55 -8.34 -14.09
CA GLU A 207 -259.11 -8.76 -15.44
C GLU A 207 -258.51 -7.59 -16.27
N ARG A 208 -258.88 -6.33 -15.99
CA ARG A 208 -258.26 -5.17 -16.63
C ARG A 208 -256.91 -4.82 -16.01
N GLU A 209 -256.78 -4.97 -14.69
CA GLU A 209 -255.54 -4.70 -13.95
C GLU A 209 -254.50 -5.82 -14.13
N GLU A 210 -254.91 -7.09 -14.13
CA GLU A 210 -254.07 -8.26 -14.47
C GLU A 210 -253.47 -8.15 -15.87
N LYS A 211 -254.23 -7.63 -16.84
CA LYS A 211 -253.73 -7.41 -18.22
C LYS A 211 -252.68 -6.29 -18.32
N ILE A 212 -252.59 -5.42 -17.32
CA ILE A 212 -251.50 -4.44 -17.16
C ILE A 212 -250.33 -5.11 -16.39
N LEU A 213 -250.64 -5.75 -15.27
CA LEU A 213 -249.67 -6.42 -14.38
C LEU A 213 -248.83 -7.48 -15.12
N LEU A 214 -249.45 -8.30 -15.97
CA LEU A 214 -248.76 -9.30 -16.79
C LEU A 214 -247.78 -8.68 -17.82
N LYS A 215 -248.01 -7.44 -18.26
CA LYS A 215 -247.06 -6.73 -19.12
C LYS A 215 -245.88 -6.17 -18.34
N GLU A 216 -246.11 -5.61 -17.15
CA GLU A 216 -245.01 -5.15 -16.28
C GLU A 216 -244.16 -6.34 -15.79
N GLN A 217 -244.77 -7.51 -15.56
CA GLN A 217 -244.04 -8.75 -15.28
C GLN A 217 -243.15 -9.19 -16.45
N LEU A 218 -243.65 -9.17 -17.70
CA LEU A 218 -242.81 -9.45 -18.88
C LEU A 218 -241.67 -8.44 -19.02
N GLN A 219 -241.96 -7.15 -18.88
CA GLN A 219 -240.99 -6.07 -19.08
C GLN A 219 -239.90 -6.04 -17.99
N SER A 220 -240.24 -6.40 -16.74
CA SER A 220 -239.27 -6.58 -15.66
C SER A 220 -238.43 -7.86 -15.81
N LEU A 221 -239.00 -8.95 -16.34
CA LEU A 221 -238.22 -10.16 -16.66
C LEU A 221 -237.20 -9.91 -17.80
N GLU A 222 -237.57 -9.10 -18.79
CA GLU A 222 -236.70 -8.70 -19.89
C GLU A 222 -235.57 -7.76 -19.43
N ALA A 223 -235.87 -6.84 -18.49
CA ALA A 223 -234.87 -6.06 -17.77
C ALA A 223 -233.92 -6.94 -16.91
N SER A 224 -234.44 -7.99 -16.28
CA SER A 224 -233.64 -8.94 -15.50
C SER A 224 -232.66 -9.72 -16.39
N LYS A 225 -233.10 -10.28 -17.52
CA LYS A 225 -232.20 -10.97 -18.46
C LYS A 225 -231.14 -10.06 -19.08
N THR A 226 -231.50 -8.82 -19.43
CA THR A 226 -230.54 -7.89 -20.03
C THR A 226 -229.47 -7.44 -19.04
N THR A 227 -229.82 -7.20 -17.77
CA THR A 227 -228.84 -6.93 -16.71
C THR A 227 -227.92 -8.12 -16.43
N GLU A 228 -228.46 -9.34 -16.32
CA GLU A 228 -227.67 -10.57 -16.12
C GLU A 228 -226.70 -10.84 -17.28
N THR A 229 -227.15 -10.68 -18.53
CA THR A 229 -226.31 -10.82 -19.72
C THR A 229 -225.16 -9.79 -19.70
N SER A 230 -225.44 -8.54 -19.31
CA SER A 230 -224.41 -7.50 -19.19
C SER A 230 -223.37 -7.82 -18.11
N ARG A 231 -223.79 -8.45 -17.00
CA ARG A 231 -222.90 -8.88 -15.91
C ARG A 231 -221.95 -9.97 -16.39
N LEU A 232 -222.46 -11.03 -17.02
CA LEU A 232 -221.64 -12.12 -17.57
C LEU A 232 -220.65 -11.60 -18.63
N GLN A 233 -221.08 -10.66 -19.49
CA GLN A 233 -220.20 -10.07 -20.50
C GLN A 233 -219.11 -9.17 -19.89
N GLN A 234 -219.39 -8.49 -18.77
CA GLN A 234 -218.40 -7.75 -18.00
C GLN A 234 -217.43 -8.67 -17.24
N GLU A 235 -217.91 -9.81 -16.71
CA GLU A 235 -217.07 -10.83 -16.05
C GLU A 235 -216.14 -11.54 -17.06
N LEU A 236 -216.64 -11.88 -18.26
CA LEU A 236 -215.81 -12.36 -19.39
C LEU A 236 -214.73 -11.34 -19.77
N SER A 237 -215.08 -10.05 -19.86
CA SER A 237 -214.13 -8.97 -20.16
C SER A 237 -213.04 -8.86 -19.09
N LYS A 238 -213.42 -8.91 -17.81
CA LYS A 238 -212.50 -8.93 -16.66
C LYS A 238 -211.57 -10.14 -16.68
N LEU A 239 -212.06 -11.32 -17.08
CA LEU A 239 -211.24 -12.54 -17.21
C LEU A 239 -210.26 -12.45 -18.39
N MET A 240 -210.69 -11.95 -19.54
CA MET A 240 -209.84 -11.73 -20.71
C MET A 240 -208.71 -10.73 -20.41
N GLU A 241 -209.03 -9.63 -19.72
CA GLU A 241 -208.02 -8.64 -19.31
C GLU A 241 -207.03 -9.20 -18.27
N LYS A 242 -207.50 -10.00 -17.30
CA LYS A 242 -206.63 -10.74 -16.37
C LYS A 242 -205.69 -11.71 -17.09
N LEU A 243 -206.19 -12.45 -18.09
CA LEU A 243 -205.37 -13.36 -18.90
C LEU A 243 -204.31 -12.59 -19.70
N LYS A 244 -204.70 -11.50 -20.37
CA LYS A 244 -203.78 -10.62 -21.12
C LYS A 244 -202.69 -10.05 -20.21
N LYS A 245 -203.03 -9.57 -19.01
CA LYS A 245 -202.05 -9.07 -18.02
C LYS A 245 -201.12 -10.18 -17.51
N LYS A 246 -201.61 -11.41 -17.33
CA LYS A 246 -200.74 -12.57 -17.03
C LYS A 246 -199.78 -12.91 -18.18
N GLN A 247 -200.25 -12.90 -19.43
CA GLN A 247 -199.39 -13.13 -20.59
C GLN A 247 -198.31 -12.04 -20.73
N GLU A 248 -198.68 -10.77 -20.59
CA GLU A 248 -197.71 -9.66 -20.57
C GLU A 248 -196.71 -9.78 -19.41
N SER A 249 -197.17 -10.18 -18.21
CA SER A 249 -196.29 -10.41 -17.07
C SER A 249 -195.32 -11.57 -17.29
N PHE A 250 -195.78 -12.66 -17.91
CA PHE A 250 -194.93 -13.81 -18.23
C PHE A 250 -193.87 -13.46 -19.28
N VAL A 251 -194.26 -12.77 -20.35
CA VAL A 251 -193.31 -12.30 -21.38
C VAL A 251 -192.27 -11.35 -20.77
N ARG A 252 -192.67 -10.40 -19.91
CA ARG A 252 -191.72 -9.52 -19.20
C ARG A 252 -190.75 -10.31 -18.32
N LEU A 253 -191.24 -11.23 -17.49
CA LEU A 253 -190.40 -12.09 -16.65
C LEU A 253 -189.44 -12.97 -17.46
N GLN A 254 -189.85 -13.45 -18.63
CA GLN A 254 -188.97 -14.19 -19.53
C GLN A 254 -187.91 -13.28 -20.16
N THR A 255 -188.27 -12.08 -20.63
CA THR A 255 -187.30 -11.10 -21.15
C THR A 255 -186.30 -10.66 -20.05
N GLU A 256 -186.77 -10.45 -18.83
CA GLU A 256 -185.93 -10.09 -17.67
C GLU A 256 -185.01 -11.24 -17.27
N LYS A 257 -185.51 -12.48 -17.25
CA LYS A 257 -184.68 -13.70 -17.09
C LYS A 257 -183.60 -13.74 -18.17
N GLU A 258 -183.97 -13.64 -19.45
CA GLU A 258 -183.01 -13.71 -20.56
C GLU A 258 -181.97 -12.57 -20.49
N ALA A 259 -182.38 -11.36 -20.10
CA ALA A 259 -181.46 -10.25 -19.84
C ALA A 259 -180.50 -10.53 -18.68
N LEU A 260 -180.97 -11.09 -17.56
CA LEU A 260 -180.13 -11.45 -16.41
C LEU A 260 -179.17 -12.61 -16.72
N TYR A 261 -179.59 -13.60 -17.51
CA TYR A 261 -178.70 -14.66 -18.00
C TYR A 261 -177.63 -14.11 -18.95
N ASN A 262 -177.98 -13.17 -19.84
CA ASN A 262 -177.03 -12.50 -20.71
C ASN A 262 -176.04 -11.61 -19.93
N ASP A 263 -176.51 -10.81 -18.97
CA ASP A 263 -175.65 -9.99 -18.11
C ASP A 263 -174.71 -10.84 -17.23
N SER A 264 -175.22 -11.93 -16.65
CA SER A 264 -174.40 -12.89 -15.91
C SER A 264 -173.33 -13.54 -16.78
N ARG A 265 -173.69 -13.88 -18.03
CA ARG A 265 -172.77 -14.42 -19.02
C ARG A 265 -171.69 -13.40 -19.40
N THR A 266 -172.05 -12.17 -19.74
CA THR A 266 -171.10 -11.10 -20.06
C THR A 266 -170.14 -10.84 -18.91
N LYS A 267 -170.63 -10.82 -17.65
CA LYS A 267 -169.77 -10.68 -16.46
C LYS A 267 -168.78 -11.85 -16.29
N ILE A 268 -169.19 -13.08 -16.60
CA ILE A 268 -168.28 -14.24 -16.59
C ILE A 268 -167.22 -14.10 -17.71
N GLU A 269 -167.63 -13.73 -18.92
CA GLU A 269 -166.74 -13.52 -20.06
C GLU A 269 -165.75 -12.36 -19.79
N GLU A 270 -166.17 -11.25 -19.17
CA GLU A 270 -165.31 -10.16 -18.69
C GLU A 270 -164.30 -10.64 -17.62
N ILE A 271 -164.76 -11.36 -16.59
CA ILE A 271 -163.89 -11.87 -15.52
C ILE A 271 -162.86 -12.86 -16.08
N GLN A 272 -163.25 -13.66 -17.08
CA GLN A 272 -162.35 -14.58 -17.75
C GLN A 272 -161.35 -13.85 -18.64
N GLN A 273 -161.76 -12.83 -19.40
CA GLN A 273 -160.85 -11.96 -20.16
C GLN A 273 -159.83 -11.27 -19.25
N ARG A 274 -160.26 -10.68 -18.12
CA ARG A 274 -159.34 -10.03 -17.17
C ARG A 274 -158.33 -11.02 -16.58
N LYS A 275 -158.77 -12.23 -16.20
CA LYS A 275 -157.86 -13.31 -15.74
C LYS A 275 -156.87 -13.73 -16.82
N GLU A 276 -157.29 -13.80 -18.08
CA GLU A 276 -156.38 -14.08 -19.19
C GLU A 276 -155.38 -12.95 -19.44
N GLU A 277 -155.80 -11.68 -19.35
CA GLU A 277 -154.93 -10.51 -19.50
C GLU A 277 -153.93 -10.40 -18.33
N GLU A 278 -154.37 -10.63 -17.11
CA GLU A 278 -153.51 -10.78 -15.93
C GLU A 278 -152.49 -11.91 -16.14
N LEU A 279 -152.92 -13.10 -16.54
CA LEU A 279 -152.04 -14.25 -16.80
C LEU A 279 -151.04 -13.96 -17.93
N LYS A 280 -151.47 -13.34 -19.04
CA LYS A 280 -150.58 -12.88 -20.12
C LYS A 280 -149.57 -11.85 -19.61
N SER A 281 -149.97 -10.91 -18.76
CA SER A 281 -149.08 -9.90 -18.17
C SER A 281 -148.05 -10.53 -17.22
N LEU A 282 -148.46 -11.51 -16.40
CA LEU A 282 -147.59 -12.26 -15.50
C LEU A 282 -146.62 -13.15 -16.28
N GLN A 283 -147.06 -13.77 -17.38
CA GLN A 283 -146.22 -14.56 -18.27
C GLN A 283 -145.15 -13.71 -18.95
N VAL A 284 -145.50 -12.53 -19.48
CA VAL A 284 -144.54 -11.56 -20.04
C VAL A 284 -143.57 -11.05 -18.96
N ARG A 285 -144.05 -10.80 -17.74
CA ARG A 285 -143.18 -10.43 -16.61
C ARG A 285 -142.20 -11.56 -16.23
N ASN A 286 -142.65 -12.81 -16.25
CA ASN A 286 -141.80 -13.97 -16.00
C ASN A 286 -140.73 -14.12 -17.09
N GLN A 287 -141.11 -13.99 -18.37
CA GLN A 287 -140.16 -14.03 -19.49
C GLN A 287 -139.10 -12.93 -19.40
N LYS A 288 -139.48 -11.69 -19.02
CA LYS A 288 -138.52 -10.61 -18.78
C LYS A 288 -137.56 -10.92 -17.64
N LEU A 289 -138.07 -11.33 -16.48
CA LEU A 289 -137.23 -11.73 -15.34
C LEU A 289 -136.30 -12.91 -15.69
N GLN A 290 -136.74 -13.84 -16.54
CA GLN A 290 -135.93 -14.96 -17.00
C GLN A 290 -134.82 -14.50 -17.98
N GLN A 291 -135.11 -13.55 -18.87
CA GLN A 291 -134.11 -12.92 -19.75
C GLN A 291 -133.11 -12.05 -18.97
N GLU A 292 -133.58 -11.28 -17.98
CA GLU A 292 -132.74 -10.49 -17.07
C GLU A 292 -131.81 -11.40 -16.27
N LEU A 293 -132.33 -12.51 -15.70
CA LEU A 293 -131.52 -13.49 -14.97
C LEU A 293 -130.53 -14.24 -15.88
N GLN A 294 -130.89 -14.53 -17.13
CA GLN A 294 -129.96 -15.08 -18.12
C GLN A 294 -128.83 -14.09 -18.46
N SER A 295 -129.17 -12.82 -18.67
CA SER A 295 -128.21 -11.73 -18.93
C SER A 295 -127.26 -11.51 -17.75
N ILE A 296 -127.79 -11.49 -16.53
CA ILE A 296 -127.00 -11.35 -15.29
C ILE A 296 -126.09 -12.57 -15.09
N ASN A 297 -126.56 -13.80 -15.35
CA ASN A 297 -125.72 -14.99 -15.30
C ASN A 297 -124.61 -14.98 -16.36
N GLN A 298 -124.89 -14.51 -17.57
CA GLN A 298 -123.89 -14.36 -18.62
C GLN A 298 -122.80 -13.35 -18.23
N GLY A 299 -123.20 -12.15 -17.77
CA GLY A 299 -122.26 -11.15 -17.26
C GLY A 299 -121.47 -11.61 -16.02
N PHE A 300 -122.07 -12.43 -15.15
CA PHE A 300 -121.37 -13.06 -14.03
C PHE A 300 -120.31 -14.08 -14.49
N LEU A 301 -120.60 -14.89 -15.52
CA LEU A 301 -119.61 -15.80 -16.11
C LEU A 301 -118.47 -15.02 -16.77
N GLU A 302 -118.77 -13.96 -17.51
CA GLU A 302 -117.77 -13.10 -18.14
C GLU A 302 -116.86 -12.40 -17.10
N LEU A 303 -117.43 -11.85 -16.03
CA LEU A 303 -116.66 -11.28 -14.91
C LEU A 303 -115.81 -12.32 -14.19
N LYS A 304 -116.33 -13.54 -14.01
CA LYS A 304 -115.59 -14.66 -13.40
C LYS A 304 -114.42 -15.10 -14.27
N ASP A 305 -114.60 -15.20 -15.59
CA ASP A 305 -113.55 -15.61 -16.51
C ASP A 305 -112.50 -14.50 -16.69
N GLN A 306 -112.89 -13.22 -16.71
CA GLN A 306 -111.98 -12.07 -16.63
C GLN A 306 -111.14 -12.11 -15.34
N LEU A 307 -111.76 -12.36 -14.19
CA LEU A 307 -111.06 -12.50 -12.90
C LEU A 307 -110.08 -13.69 -12.91
N GLN A 308 -110.45 -14.82 -13.54
CA GLN A 308 -109.55 -15.96 -13.69
C GLN A 308 -108.41 -15.72 -14.69
N SER A 309 -108.62 -14.95 -15.75
CA SER A 309 -107.56 -14.55 -16.68
C SER A 309 -106.58 -13.62 -15.99
N GLY A 310 -107.06 -12.52 -15.39
CA GLY A 310 -106.23 -11.58 -14.63
C GLY A 310 -105.46 -12.24 -13.50
N LYS A 311 -106.05 -13.20 -12.78
CA LYS A 311 -105.32 -14.00 -11.77
C LYS A 311 -104.18 -14.83 -12.38
N LYS A 312 -104.40 -15.51 -13.51
CA LYS A 312 -103.34 -16.26 -14.20
C LYS A 312 -102.26 -15.35 -14.77
N GLU A 313 -102.64 -14.19 -15.30
CA GLU A 313 -101.71 -13.17 -15.80
C GLU A 313 -100.84 -12.61 -14.68
N HIS A 314 -101.41 -12.35 -13.49
CA HIS A 314 -100.66 -11.96 -12.30
C HIS A 314 -99.77 -13.09 -11.75
N GLU A 315 -100.23 -14.35 -11.76
CA GLU A 315 -99.41 -15.51 -11.37
C GLU A 315 -98.22 -15.71 -12.33
N LEU A 316 -98.42 -15.57 -13.64
CA LEU A 316 -97.36 -15.61 -14.64
C LEU A 316 -96.40 -14.42 -14.51
N ALA A 317 -96.90 -13.21 -14.25
CA ALA A 317 -96.06 -12.03 -14.02
C ALA A 317 -95.19 -12.18 -12.76
N LEU A 318 -95.76 -12.70 -11.67
CA LEU A 318 -95.01 -12.99 -10.44
C LEU A 318 -93.94 -14.07 -10.67
N GLN A 319 -94.27 -15.17 -11.37
CA GLN A 319 -93.30 -16.20 -11.74
C GLN A 319 -92.16 -15.62 -12.59
N THR A 320 -92.50 -14.82 -13.61
CA THR A 320 -91.51 -14.19 -14.50
C THR A 320 -90.58 -13.23 -13.74
N LEU A 321 -91.12 -12.43 -12.82
CA LEU A 321 -90.32 -11.55 -11.95
C LEU A 321 -89.45 -12.37 -10.98
N GLN A 322 -89.96 -13.48 -10.44
CA GLN A 322 -89.22 -14.36 -9.55
C GLN A 322 -88.04 -15.05 -10.29
N ASP A 323 -88.25 -15.47 -11.53
CA ASP A 323 -87.19 -16.04 -12.38
C ASP A 323 -86.16 -14.98 -12.83
N GLN A 324 -86.60 -13.74 -13.08
CA GLN A 324 -85.69 -12.60 -13.32
C GLN A 324 -84.84 -12.26 -12.09
N ILE A 325 -85.43 -12.22 -10.89
CA ILE A 325 -84.70 -12.00 -9.63
C ILE A 325 -83.70 -13.15 -9.38
N GLN A 326 -84.13 -14.41 -9.61
CA GLN A 326 -83.28 -15.57 -9.39
C GLN A 326 -82.12 -15.64 -10.40
N THR A 327 -82.33 -15.23 -11.65
CA THR A 327 -81.26 -15.15 -12.67
C THR A 327 -80.32 -13.98 -12.43
N SER A 328 -80.80 -12.77 -12.10
CA SER A 328 -79.96 -11.62 -11.70
C SER A 328 -79.07 -11.99 -10.51
N LYS A 329 -79.68 -12.55 -9.45
CA LYS A 329 -78.97 -13.03 -8.26
C LYS A 329 -77.93 -14.11 -8.59
N THR A 330 -78.19 -14.97 -9.57
CA THR A 330 -77.22 -16.00 -10.01
C THR A 330 -76.07 -15.38 -10.80
N GLN A 331 -76.33 -14.38 -11.64
CA GLN A 331 -75.32 -13.61 -12.36
C GLN A 331 -74.43 -12.81 -11.40
N GLU A 332 -75.03 -12.08 -10.44
CA GLU A 332 -74.32 -11.37 -9.37
C GLU A 332 -73.45 -12.33 -8.53
N MET A 333 -74.00 -13.47 -8.10
CA MET A 333 -73.23 -14.48 -7.35
C MET A 333 -72.08 -15.09 -8.14
N ASN A 334 -72.18 -15.18 -9.47
CA ASN A 334 -71.08 -15.65 -10.32
C ASN A 334 -70.04 -14.54 -10.53
N LEU A 335 -70.46 -13.31 -10.81
CA LEU A 335 -69.56 -12.15 -10.92
C LEU A 335 -68.75 -11.95 -9.62
N MET A 336 -69.38 -12.08 -8.45
CA MET A 336 -68.70 -12.01 -7.17
C MET A 336 -67.72 -13.17 -6.94
N ARG A 337 -68.01 -14.38 -7.44
CA ARG A 337 -67.07 -15.52 -7.41
C ARG A 337 -65.88 -15.28 -8.33
N GLU A 338 -66.11 -14.76 -9.53
CA GLU A 338 -65.09 -14.43 -10.52
C GLU A 338 -64.15 -13.32 -9.99
N GLN A 339 -64.71 -12.29 -9.35
CA GLN A 339 -63.92 -11.26 -8.66
C GLN A 339 -63.11 -11.81 -7.48
N VAL A 340 -63.70 -12.68 -6.65
CA VAL A 340 -62.98 -13.32 -5.53
C VAL A 340 -61.89 -14.28 -6.01
N ALA A 341 -62.10 -14.97 -7.14
CA ALA A 341 -61.08 -15.79 -7.77
C ALA A 341 -59.92 -14.93 -8.33
N ALA A 342 -60.23 -13.88 -9.10
CA ALA A 342 -59.23 -12.98 -9.66
C ALA A 342 -58.39 -12.27 -8.57
N LEU A 343 -59.02 -11.79 -7.48
CA LEU A 343 -58.30 -11.23 -6.33
C LEU A 343 -57.47 -12.28 -5.57
N GLY A 344 -57.89 -13.55 -5.61
CA GLY A 344 -57.10 -14.68 -5.09
C GLY A 344 -55.85 -14.95 -5.93
N ASP A 345 -56.00 -14.97 -7.26
CA ASP A 345 -54.90 -15.15 -8.21
C ASP A 345 -53.92 -13.96 -8.15
N GLU A 346 -54.41 -12.72 -8.08
CA GLU A 346 -53.59 -11.51 -7.88
C GLU A 346 -52.82 -11.56 -6.55
N LEU A 347 -53.46 -11.98 -5.46
CA LEU A 347 -52.81 -12.13 -4.14
C LEU A 347 -51.74 -13.23 -4.17
N GLN A 348 -52.02 -14.36 -4.83
CA GLN A 348 -51.07 -15.46 -4.98
C GLN A 348 -49.88 -15.03 -5.85
N GLN A 349 -50.11 -14.31 -6.95
CA GLN A 349 -49.06 -13.75 -7.81
C GLN A 349 -48.18 -12.76 -7.03
N CYS A 350 -48.78 -11.82 -6.28
CA CYS A 350 -48.04 -10.90 -5.41
C CYS A 350 -47.19 -11.64 -4.36
N GLN A 351 -47.68 -12.74 -3.80
CA GLN A 351 -46.93 -13.55 -2.84
C GLN A 351 -45.78 -14.31 -3.51
N ILE A 352 -45.95 -14.85 -4.71
CA ILE A 352 -44.89 -15.49 -5.50
C ILE A 352 -43.80 -14.48 -5.86
N GLU A 353 -44.16 -13.28 -6.31
CA GLU A 353 -43.21 -12.21 -6.64
C GLU A 353 -42.42 -11.76 -5.41
N LYS A 354 -43.09 -11.62 -4.26
CA LYS A 354 -42.47 -11.34 -2.96
C LYS A 354 -41.50 -12.44 -2.51
N GLU A 355 -41.83 -13.71 -2.74
CA GLU A 355 -40.95 -14.85 -2.44
C GLU A 355 -39.74 -14.89 -3.38
N ALA A 356 -39.92 -14.61 -4.68
CA ALA A 356 -38.84 -14.49 -5.66
C ALA A 356 -37.88 -13.32 -5.32
N LEU A 357 -38.41 -12.16 -4.93
CA LEU A 357 -37.62 -11.01 -4.47
C LEU A 357 -36.90 -11.30 -3.14
N ALA A 358 -37.49 -12.09 -2.24
CA ALA A 358 -36.82 -12.53 -1.02
C ALA A 358 -35.65 -13.48 -1.32
N ALA A 359 -35.82 -14.43 -2.25
CA ALA A 359 -34.74 -15.30 -2.71
C ALA A 359 -33.61 -14.49 -3.37
N GLN A 360 -33.94 -13.55 -4.28
CA GLN A 360 -32.95 -12.68 -4.92
C GLN A 360 -32.17 -11.82 -3.91
N ARG A 361 -32.85 -11.30 -2.86
CA ARG A 361 -32.21 -10.59 -1.75
C ARG A 361 -31.21 -11.49 -1.02
N ASP A 362 -31.57 -12.74 -0.77
CA ASP A 362 -30.73 -13.68 0.01
C ASP A 362 -29.54 -14.21 -0.81
N ASP A 363 -29.70 -14.37 -2.13
CA ASP A 363 -28.59 -14.59 -3.07
C ASP A 363 -27.61 -13.42 -3.08
N LEU A 364 -28.11 -12.18 -3.21
CA LEU A 364 -27.28 -10.96 -3.21
C LEU A 364 -26.57 -10.75 -1.86
N ASN A 365 -27.24 -11.05 -0.74
CA ASN A 365 -26.65 -11.03 0.60
C ASN A 365 -25.55 -12.10 0.75
N THR A 366 -25.74 -13.28 0.15
CA THR A 366 -24.72 -14.34 0.13
C THR A 366 -23.49 -13.91 -0.68
N GLN A 367 -23.68 -13.37 -1.89
CA GLN A 367 -22.60 -12.81 -2.71
C GLN A 367 -21.86 -11.66 -2.00
N LEU A 368 -22.59 -10.80 -1.26
CA LEU A 368 -21.99 -9.75 -0.44
C LEU A 368 -21.14 -10.33 0.70
N GLN A 369 -21.62 -11.36 1.40
CA GLN A 369 -20.81 -12.03 2.44
C GLN A 369 -19.57 -12.72 1.86
N GLU A 370 -19.64 -13.31 0.68
CA GLU A 370 -18.48 -13.92 0.01
C GLU A 370 -17.47 -12.86 -0.44
N SER A 371 -17.93 -11.74 -1.00
CA SER A 371 -17.10 -10.57 -1.32
C SER A 371 -16.43 -9.99 -0.07
N LEU A 372 -17.16 -9.85 1.04
CA LEU A 372 -16.60 -9.41 2.33
C LEU A 372 -15.54 -10.39 2.86
N ARG A 373 -15.80 -11.70 2.84
CA ARG A 373 -14.81 -12.74 3.21
C ARG A 373 -13.57 -12.70 2.31
N GLY A 374 -13.74 -12.43 1.01
CA GLY A 374 -12.64 -12.22 0.07
C GLY A 374 -11.79 -11.01 0.43
N ASN A 375 -12.44 -9.86 0.71
CA ASN A 375 -11.76 -8.64 1.15
C ASN A 375 -11.05 -8.83 2.50
N THR A 376 -11.62 -9.57 3.46
CA THR A 376 -10.93 -9.92 4.71
C THR A 376 -9.63 -10.68 4.44
N ARG A 377 -9.67 -11.72 3.59
CA ARG A 377 -8.47 -12.49 3.21
C ARG A 377 -7.41 -11.65 2.49
N LEU A 378 -7.82 -10.71 1.65
CA LEU A 378 -6.90 -9.77 0.98
C LEU A 378 -6.28 -8.80 1.99
N MET A 379 -7.03 -8.33 2.98
CA MET A 379 -6.51 -7.50 4.07
C MET A 379 -5.53 -8.27 4.96
N GLU A 380 -5.83 -9.54 5.28
CA GLU A 380 -4.93 -10.45 6.00
C GLU A 380 -3.60 -10.63 5.23
N GLN A 381 -3.66 -10.95 3.93
CA GLN A 381 -2.47 -11.07 3.07
C GLN A 381 -1.66 -9.77 2.97
N VAL A 382 -2.33 -8.61 2.86
CA VAL A 382 -1.64 -7.30 2.87
C VAL A 382 -0.96 -7.06 4.22
N GLN A 383 -1.57 -7.47 5.34
CA GLN A 383 -0.98 -7.34 6.67
C GLN A 383 0.23 -8.29 6.86
N GLU A 384 0.16 -9.52 6.35
CA GLU A 384 1.30 -10.47 6.33
C GLU A 384 2.47 -9.91 5.51
N LEU A 385 2.21 -9.37 4.31
CA LEU A 385 3.23 -8.75 3.45
C LEU A 385 3.84 -7.48 4.07
N VAL A 386 3.07 -6.71 4.85
CA VAL A 386 3.59 -5.58 5.63
C VAL A 386 4.54 -6.07 6.74
N GLN A 387 4.16 -7.12 7.48
CA GLN A 387 5.02 -7.71 8.52
C GLN A 387 6.30 -8.32 7.95
N GLU A 388 6.22 -9.00 6.80
CA GLU A 388 7.41 -9.52 6.10
C GLU A 388 8.33 -8.38 5.62
N LYS A 389 7.76 -7.31 5.03
CA LYS A 389 8.52 -6.12 4.65
C LYS A 389 9.22 -5.47 5.86
N GLU A 390 8.55 -5.37 7.00
CA GLU A 390 9.14 -4.80 8.23
C GLU A 390 10.26 -5.68 8.79
N ARG A 391 10.09 -7.00 8.80
CA ARG A 391 11.15 -7.97 9.12
C ARG A 391 12.36 -7.84 8.19
N LEU A 392 12.14 -7.81 6.88
CA LEU A 392 13.22 -7.66 5.88
C LEU A 392 13.94 -6.30 6.00
N LEU A 393 13.25 -5.24 6.41
CA LEU A 393 13.87 -3.94 6.69
C LEU A 393 14.75 -3.98 7.95
N GLN A 394 14.35 -4.73 8.98
CA GLN A 394 15.18 -4.95 10.18
C GLN A 394 16.43 -5.77 9.84
N GLU A 395 16.28 -6.89 9.12
CA GLU A 395 17.40 -7.72 8.64
C GLU A 395 18.40 -6.90 7.79
N LEU A 396 17.90 -6.04 6.88
CA LEU A 396 18.74 -5.15 6.07
C LEU A 396 19.46 -4.09 6.92
N ASP A 397 18.87 -3.59 8.00
CA ASP A 397 19.50 -2.64 8.90
C ASP A 397 20.58 -3.29 9.78
N GLU A 398 20.40 -4.54 10.22
CA GLU A 398 21.46 -5.32 10.87
C GLU A 398 22.61 -5.65 9.91
N ILE A 399 22.31 -5.96 8.65
CA ILE A 399 23.32 -6.15 7.60
C ILE A 399 24.09 -4.83 7.35
N ARG A 400 23.42 -3.67 7.34
CA ARG A 400 24.07 -2.35 7.25
C ARG A 400 24.98 -2.10 8.46
N LYS A 401 24.47 -2.24 9.69
CA LYS A 401 25.24 -2.07 10.93
C LYS A 401 26.47 -2.98 11.00
N THR A 402 26.39 -4.21 10.48
CA THR A 402 27.56 -5.11 10.42
C THR A 402 28.52 -4.78 9.28
N ALA A 403 28.04 -4.28 8.14
CA ALA A 403 28.88 -3.76 7.06
C ALA A 403 29.62 -2.47 7.47
N GLU A 404 28.95 -1.56 8.19
CA GLU A 404 29.54 -0.33 8.73
C GLU A 404 30.63 -0.64 9.77
N LYS A 405 30.41 -1.59 10.68
CA LYS A 405 31.45 -2.10 11.60
C LYS A 405 32.65 -2.68 10.85
N ARG A 406 32.42 -3.48 9.78
CA ARG A 406 33.51 -4.00 8.93
C ARG A 406 34.28 -2.88 8.23
N LYS A 407 33.58 -1.86 7.72
CA LYS A 407 34.20 -0.68 7.10
C LYS A 407 35.06 0.08 8.13
N ALA A 408 34.54 0.33 9.33
CA ALA A 408 35.27 1.01 10.39
C ALA A 408 36.57 0.29 10.77
N MET A 409 36.53 -1.05 10.95
CA MET A 409 37.74 -1.84 11.22
C MET A 409 38.75 -1.80 10.05
N LEU A 410 38.29 -1.76 8.79
CA LEU A 410 39.17 -1.64 7.63
C LEU A 410 39.78 -0.23 7.50
N ASP A 411 39.00 0.82 7.79
CA ASP A 411 39.48 2.21 7.83
C ASP A 411 40.52 2.38 8.97
N GLU A 412 40.28 1.76 10.13
CA GLU A 412 41.20 1.74 11.29
C GLU A 412 42.51 1.01 10.96
N MET A 413 42.45 -0.22 10.43
CA MET A 413 43.64 -0.95 9.96
C MET A 413 44.42 -0.18 8.88
N ALA A 414 43.73 0.55 7.99
CA ALA A 414 44.38 1.37 6.98
C ALA A 414 45.09 2.60 7.59
N ILE A 415 44.49 3.21 8.62
CA ILE A 415 45.11 4.29 9.41
C ILE A 415 46.34 3.75 10.16
N GLU A 416 46.25 2.61 10.85
CA GLU A 416 47.39 1.97 11.54
C GLU A 416 48.53 1.67 10.57
N THR A 417 48.25 0.98 9.47
CA THR A 417 49.23 0.64 8.43
C THR A 417 49.92 1.89 7.87
N GLN A 418 49.19 2.99 7.68
CA GLN A 418 49.74 4.26 7.22
C GLN A 418 50.54 5.00 8.31
N GLN A 419 50.16 4.87 9.59
CA GLN A 419 50.96 5.39 10.72
C GLN A 419 52.28 4.63 10.87
N GLU A 420 52.28 3.30 10.83
CA GLU A 420 53.51 2.48 10.87
C GLU A 420 54.43 2.79 9.68
N LYS A 421 53.86 2.91 8.48
CA LYS A 421 54.58 3.37 7.29
C LYS A 421 55.10 4.81 7.43
N GLY A 422 54.52 5.62 8.31
CA GLY A 422 55.06 6.91 8.78
C GLY A 422 56.27 6.72 9.69
N ARG A 423 56.12 5.94 10.78
CA ARG A 423 57.19 5.63 11.75
C ARG A 423 58.42 5.03 11.06
N HIS A 424 58.25 4.00 10.23
CA HIS A 424 59.34 3.39 9.46
C HIS A 424 60.04 4.37 8.50
N LYS A 425 59.32 5.36 7.93
CA LYS A 425 59.95 6.42 7.12
C LYS A 425 60.78 7.37 7.97
N GLU A 426 60.29 7.73 9.15
CA GLU A 426 60.98 8.59 10.11
C GLU A 426 62.24 7.90 10.67
N GLU A 427 62.13 6.63 11.05
CA GLU A 427 63.25 5.77 11.47
C GLU A 427 64.31 5.63 10.36
N LEU A 428 63.90 5.37 9.11
CA LEU A 428 64.82 5.35 7.96
C LEU A 428 65.44 6.73 7.70
N GLY A 429 64.71 7.82 7.94
CA GLY A 429 65.25 9.18 7.88
C GLY A 429 66.30 9.44 8.95
N ASN A 430 66.01 9.06 10.20
CA ASN A 430 66.90 9.17 11.35
C ASN A 430 68.16 8.32 11.18
N LEU A 431 68.03 7.08 10.68
CA LEU A 431 69.16 6.19 10.40
C LEU A 431 70.05 6.73 9.26
N ARG A 432 69.45 7.29 8.19
CA ARG A 432 70.19 7.99 7.13
C ARG A 432 70.95 9.20 7.68
N LEU A 433 70.30 10.01 8.50
CA LEU A 433 70.89 11.20 9.13
C LEU A 433 72.00 10.81 10.14
N GLN A 434 71.87 9.69 10.83
CA GLN A 434 72.94 9.13 11.66
C GLN A 434 74.13 8.69 10.80
N HIS A 435 73.87 7.91 9.73
CA HIS A 435 74.93 7.47 8.83
C HIS A 435 75.65 8.65 8.15
N GLU A 436 74.93 9.71 7.77
CA GLU A 436 75.52 10.95 7.25
C GLU A 436 76.41 11.64 8.30
N LYS A 437 75.96 11.76 9.55
CA LYS A 437 76.77 12.27 10.67
C LYS A 437 78.03 11.41 10.92
N GLU A 438 77.91 10.09 10.84
CA GLU A 438 79.04 9.16 10.99
C GLU A 438 80.03 9.30 9.83
N MET A 439 79.56 9.39 8.58
CA MET A 439 80.41 9.62 7.41
C MET A 439 81.11 10.98 7.46
N LEU A 440 80.44 12.04 7.93
CA LEU A 440 81.05 13.34 8.18
C LEU A 440 82.08 13.28 9.32
N ALA A 441 81.80 12.53 10.39
CA ALA A 441 82.74 12.33 11.49
C ALA A 441 83.99 11.52 11.06
N VAL A 442 83.82 10.52 10.19
CA VAL A 442 84.93 9.75 9.58
C VAL A 442 85.73 10.63 8.64
N ARG A 443 85.09 11.44 7.78
CA ARG A 443 85.80 12.46 6.98
C ARG A 443 86.60 13.41 7.88
N ALA A 444 86.00 13.94 8.94
CA ALA A 444 86.68 14.85 9.86
C ALA A 444 87.86 14.21 10.62
N ARG A 445 87.84 12.87 10.83
CA ARG A 445 89.01 12.11 11.32
C ARG A 445 90.11 12.04 10.27
N TYR A 446 89.80 11.55 9.06
CA TYR A 446 90.79 11.47 7.97
C TYR A 446 91.38 12.84 7.62
N GLU A 447 90.59 13.91 7.61
CA GLU A 447 91.11 15.27 7.43
C GLU A 447 92.04 15.71 8.58
N ARG A 448 91.81 15.25 9.81
CA ARG A 448 92.71 15.54 10.95
C ARG A 448 94.01 14.75 10.81
N GLU A 449 93.93 13.44 10.55
CA GLU A 449 95.08 12.57 10.30
C GLU A 449 95.91 13.10 9.12
N LEU A 450 95.26 13.59 8.05
CA LEU A 450 95.93 14.28 6.95
C LEU A 450 96.64 15.56 7.39
N ARG A 451 96.02 16.42 8.20
CA ARG A 451 96.68 17.63 8.75
C ARG A 451 97.89 17.24 9.62
N GLU A 452 97.73 16.29 10.53
CA GLU A 452 98.78 15.79 11.41
C GLU A 452 99.95 15.17 10.62
N LEU A 453 99.68 14.39 9.57
CA LEU A 453 100.69 13.89 8.63
C LEU A 453 101.40 15.01 7.85
N HIS A 454 100.67 16.03 7.39
CA HIS A 454 101.29 17.18 6.72
C HIS A 454 102.18 17.99 7.67
N GLU A 455 101.77 18.17 8.93
CA GLU A 455 102.62 18.79 9.94
C GLU A 455 103.82 17.93 10.33
N HIS A 456 103.66 16.61 10.47
CA HIS A 456 104.78 15.70 10.75
C HIS A 456 105.79 15.71 9.61
N LYS A 457 105.32 15.57 8.37
CA LYS A 457 106.15 15.72 7.17
C LYS A 457 106.83 17.08 7.12
N LYS A 458 106.12 18.18 7.46
CA LYS A 458 106.74 19.51 7.52
C LYS A 458 107.83 19.60 8.59
N ARG A 459 107.60 19.06 9.79
CA ARG A 459 108.62 18.99 10.86
C ARG A 459 109.87 18.25 10.37
N GLN A 460 109.69 17.12 9.69
CA GLN A 460 110.79 16.35 9.08
C GLN A 460 111.47 17.11 7.93
N GLU A 461 110.73 17.83 7.08
CA GLU A 461 111.33 18.69 6.05
C GLU A 461 112.13 19.86 6.67
N ASP A 462 111.63 20.47 7.74
CA ASP A 462 112.31 21.55 8.45
C ASP A 462 113.54 21.04 9.23
N GLU A 463 113.49 19.82 9.76
CA GLU A 463 114.62 19.11 10.38
C GLU A 463 115.69 18.72 9.34
N LEU A 464 115.30 18.15 8.19
CA LEU A 464 116.19 17.87 7.06
C LEU A 464 116.79 19.17 6.48
N ARG A 465 116.04 20.28 6.46
CA ARG A 465 116.57 21.62 6.14
C ARG A 465 117.54 22.14 7.20
N GLY A 466 117.40 21.71 8.45
CA GLY A 466 118.36 21.94 9.54
C GLY A 466 119.66 21.17 9.29
N GLN A 467 119.57 19.85 9.15
CA GLN A 467 120.70 18.97 8.84
C GLN A 467 121.44 19.41 7.55
N LEU A 468 120.72 19.85 6.52
CA LEU A 468 121.32 20.39 5.29
C LEU A 468 122.02 21.76 5.48
N LYS A 469 121.63 22.57 6.48
CA LYS A 469 122.38 23.77 6.87
C LYS A 469 123.62 23.40 7.68
N GLU A 470 123.52 22.43 8.57
CA GLU A 470 124.66 21.93 9.35
C GLU A 470 125.72 21.29 8.45
N GLU A 471 125.33 20.44 7.49
CA GLU A 471 126.28 19.90 6.51
C GLU A 471 126.85 20.99 5.57
N LYS A 472 126.11 22.07 5.29
CA LYS A 472 126.68 23.22 4.59
C LYS A 472 127.69 23.98 5.44
N ALA A 473 127.44 24.13 6.74
CA ALA A 473 128.42 24.71 7.66
C ALA A 473 129.67 23.83 7.77
N ARG A 474 129.52 22.51 7.94
CA ARG A 474 130.65 21.55 7.91
C ARG A 474 131.38 21.53 6.57
N SER A 475 130.66 21.71 5.46
CA SER A 475 131.27 21.85 4.13
C SER A 475 132.10 23.14 4.02
N GLN A 476 131.62 24.25 4.58
CA GLN A 476 132.36 25.53 4.63
C GLN A 476 133.55 25.46 5.60
N GLU A 477 133.43 24.76 6.73
CA GLU A 477 134.55 24.43 7.62
C GLU A 477 135.60 23.57 6.87
N LEU A 478 135.16 22.54 6.13
CA LEU A 478 136.02 21.72 5.26
C LEU A 478 136.67 22.54 4.13
N GLU A 479 135.96 23.46 3.49
CA GLU A 479 136.52 24.39 2.51
C GLU A 479 137.57 25.31 3.14
N SER A 480 137.36 25.81 4.36
CA SER A 480 138.36 26.61 5.10
C SER A 480 139.59 25.77 5.49
N MET A 481 139.38 24.52 5.90
CA MET A 481 140.47 23.58 6.19
C MET A 481 141.25 23.24 4.92
N GLN A 482 140.58 23.04 3.78
CA GLN A 482 141.21 22.88 2.48
C GLN A 482 142.02 24.11 2.09
N GLN A 483 141.52 25.33 2.31
CA GLN A 483 142.28 26.57 2.09
C GLN A 483 143.57 26.60 2.93
N THR A 484 143.51 26.31 4.23
CA THR A 484 144.74 26.24 5.06
C THR A 484 145.71 25.13 4.62
N VAL A 485 145.21 24.00 4.11
CA VAL A 485 146.04 22.94 3.51
C VAL A 485 146.68 23.40 2.19
N GLU A 486 145.98 24.20 1.38
CA GLU A 486 146.51 24.82 0.17
C GLU A 486 147.59 25.88 0.49
N GLU A 487 147.38 26.70 1.53
CA GLU A 487 148.39 27.65 2.03
C GLU A 487 149.65 26.93 2.53
N LEU A 488 149.50 25.86 3.32
CA LEU A 488 150.61 25.03 3.77
C LEU A 488 151.34 24.33 2.60
N ARG A 489 150.61 23.89 1.57
CA ARG A 489 151.20 23.35 0.32
C ARG A 489 152.02 24.40 -0.43
N LEU A 490 151.52 25.64 -0.55
CA LEU A 490 152.27 26.75 -1.14
C LEU A 490 153.51 27.12 -0.32
N GLN A 491 153.42 27.07 1.01
CA GLN A 491 154.57 27.25 1.89
C GLN A 491 155.62 26.17 1.68
N ILE A 492 155.23 24.89 1.57
CA ILE A 492 156.14 23.78 1.22
C ILE A 492 156.79 23.99 -0.15
N GLN A 493 156.03 24.38 -1.18
CA GLN A 493 156.59 24.69 -2.50
C GLN A 493 157.62 25.83 -2.47
N SER A 494 157.42 26.85 -1.61
CA SER A 494 158.41 27.90 -1.41
C SER A 494 159.70 27.37 -0.76
N MET A 495 159.57 26.45 0.21
CA MET A 495 160.71 25.79 0.87
C MET A 495 161.49 24.90 -0.12
N ASP A 496 160.81 24.08 -0.94
CA ASP A 496 161.47 23.30 -2.00
C ASP A 496 162.16 24.20 -3.04
N GLY A 497 161.59 25.38 -3.34
CA GLY A 497 162.24 26.41 -4.16
C GLY A 497 163.58 26.89 -3.59
N THR A 498 163.65 27.11 -2.27
CA THR A 498 164.92 27.46 -1.60
C THR A 498 165.88 26.27 -1.49
N LYS A 499 165.38 25.06 -1.23
CA LYS A 499 166.18 23.82 -1.20
C LYS A 499 166.90 23.58 -2.53
N GLY A 500 166.20 23.73 -3.66
CA GLY A 500 166.80 23.62 -4.99
C GLY A 500 167.88 24.66 -5.30
N TRP A 501 167.96 25.78 -4.54
CA TRP A 501 169.10 26.71 -4.63
C TRP A 501 170.35 26.11 -3.97
N PHE A 502 170.22 25.51 -2.79
CA PHE A 502 171.32 24.81 -2.12
C PHE A 502 171.80 23.58 -2.88
N GLU A 503 170.89 22.78 -3.46
CA GLU A 503 171.26 21.57 -4.21
C GLU A 503 172.10 21.87 -5.46
N ARG A 504 171.79 22.95 -6.20
CA ARG A 504 172.64 23.40 -7.32
C ARG A 504 174.01 23.87 -6.83
N ARG A 505 174.05 24.60 -5.71
CA ARG A 505 175.28 25.12 -5.10
C ARG A 505 176.22 24.01 -4.62
N LEU A 506 175.67 22.88 -4.19
CA LEU A 506 176.40 21.67 -3.84
C LEU A 506 176.96 20.99 -5.11
N LYS A 507 176.11 20.79 -6.12
CA LYS A 507 176.49 20.11 -7.37
C LYS A 507 177.57 20.83 -8.17
N GLU A 508 177.54 22.17 -8.19
CA GLU A 508 178.63 23.02 -8.74
C GLU A 508 179.99 22.77 -8.08
N ALA A 509 180.01 22.42 -6.78
CA ALA A 509 181.24 22.11 -6.06
C ALA A 509 181.71 20.66 -6.31
N GLU A 510 180.78 19.72 -6.42
CA GLU A 510 181.06 18.30 -6.71
C GLU A 510 181.67 18.13 -8.11
N GLU A 511 181.07 18.72 -9.15
CA GLU A 511 181.57 18.66 -10.54
C GLU A 511 182.97 19.28 -10.70
N SER A 512 183.29 20.31 -9.89
CA SER A 512 184.61 20.93 -9.86
C SER A 512 185.70 19.99 -9.30
N ILE A 513 185.36 19.21 -8.28
CA ILE A 513 186.27 18.23 -7.66
C ILE A 513 186.49 17.03 -8.59
N GLU A 514 185.43 16.51 -9.21
CA GLU A 514 185.51 15.36 -10.12
C GLU A 514 186.41 15.64 -11.33
N LYS A 515 186.30 16.86 -11.91
CA LYS A 515 187.16 17.29 -13.01
C LYS A 515 188.66 17.22 -12.67
N HIS A 516 189.07 17.76 -11.52
CA HIS A 516 190.47 17.72 -11.11
C HIS A 516 190.97 16.30 -10.81
N GLN A 517 190.11 15.37 -10.38
CA GLN A 517 190.48 13.96 -10.24
C GLN A 517 190.74 13.29 -11.59
N GLN A 518 189.93 13.59 -12.62
CA GLN A 518 190.12 13.09 -13.98
C GLN A 518 191.43 13.60 -14.60
N GLU A 519 191.71 14.91 -14.51
CA GLU A 519 192.98 15.53 -14.95
C GLU A 519 194.20 14.85 -14.30
N HIS A 520 194.11 14.47 -13.02
CA HIS A 520 195.21 13.83 -12.30
C HIS A 520 195.42 12.35 -12.69
N MET A 521 194.35 11.62 -13.07
CA MET A 521 194.43 10.25 -13.58
C MET A 521 195.03 10.19 -14.98
N GLU A 522 194.69 11.13 -15.86
CA GLU A 522 195.20 11.20 -17.24
C GLU A 522 196.74 11.33 -17.27
N ALA A 523 197.29 12.21 -16.42
CA ALA A 523 198.74 12.37 -16.25
C ALA A 523 199.43 11.09 -15.74
N LEU A 524 198.79 10.36 -14.82
CA LEU A 524 199.28 9.08 -14.30
C LEU A 524 199.25 7.95 -15.33
N ARG A 525 198.35 8.01 -16.33
CA ARG A 525 198.30 7.06 -17.44
C ARG A 525 199.47 7.24 -18.41
N ILE A 526 199.70 8.48 -18.87
CA ILE A 526 200.76 8.82 -19.83
C ILE A 526 202.15 8.42 -19.31
N CYS A 527 202.42 8.67 -18.03
CA CYS A 527 203.70 8.31 -17.39
C CYS A 527 203.95 6.78 -17.36
N LYS A 528 202.89 5.98 -17.18
CA LYS A 528 202.98 4.50 -17.19
C LYS A 528 203.23 3.95 -18.61
N GLU A 529 202.56 4.51 -19.61
CA GLU A 529 202.73 4.12 -21.02
C GLU A 529 204.17 4.38 -21.51
N GLN A 530 204.78 5.51 -21.12
CA GLN A 530 206.18 5.83 -21.41
C GLN A 530 207.19 4.89 -20.71
N HIS A 531 206.88 4.40 -19.50
CA HIS A 531 207.73 3.41 -18.83
C HIS A 531 207.63 2.02 -19.46
N ALA A 532 206.45 1.59 -19.90
CA ALA A 532 206.25 0.29 -20.55
C ALA A 532 207.02 0.16 -21.88
N ALA A 533 207.02 1.21 -22.70
CA ALA A 533 207.74 1.23 -23.98
C ALA A 533 209.27 1.09 -23.82
N ASN A 534 209.85 1.71 -22.78
CA ASN A 534 211.28 1.58 -22.48
C ASN A 534 211.67 0.18 -22.02
N LEU A 535 210.76 -0.57 -21.37
CA LEU A 535 211.02 -1.93 -20.93
C LEU A 535 211.15 -2.89 -22.12
N GLN A 536 210.19 -2.82 -23.08
CA GLN A 536 210.20 -3.68 -24.27
C GLN A 536 211.44 -3.50 -25.15
N LEU A 537 211.99 -2.29 -25.24
CA LEU A 537 213.26 -2.03 -25.93
C LEU A 537 214.45 -2.74 -25.26
N LYS A 538 214.47 -2.83 -23.91
CA LYS A 538 215.55 -3.52 -23.19
C LYS A 538 215.44 -5.04 -23.24
N ASP A 539 214.24 -5.60 -23.26
CA ASP A 539 214.06 -7.04 -23.44
C ASP A 539 214.59 -7.52 -24.81
N GLN A 540 214.47 -6.71 -25.86
CA GLN A 540 215.02 -7.02 -27.19
C GLN A 540 216.56 -7.04 -27.22
N GLU A 541 217.22 -6.13 -26.49
CA GLU A 541 218.69 -6.16 -26.31
C GLU A 541 219.15 -7.41 -25.54
N VAL A 542 218.34 -7.90 -24.60
CA VAL A 542 218.63 -9.09 -23.79
C VAL A 542 218.52 -10.38 -24.60
N GLU A 543 217.56 -10.54 -25.51
CA GLU A 543 217.54 -11.70 -26.41
C GLU A 543 218.71 -11.67 -27.43
N ALA A 544 219.03 -10.50 -27.99
CA ALA A 544 220.16 -10.34 -28.91
C ALA A 544 221.54 -10.63 -28.29
N THR A 545 221.64 -10.60 -26.96
CA THR A 545 222.85 -11.01 -26.21
C THR A 545 222.83 -12.48 -25.79
N LYS A 546 221.66 -13.09 -25.55
CA LYS A 546 221.51 -14.55 -25.35
C LYS A 546 221.89 -15.35 -26.60
N GLU A 547 221.56 -14.86 -27.80
CA GLU A 547 221.86 -15.53 -29.06
C GLU A 547 223.37 -15.80 -29.22
N LYS A 548 224.19 -14.78 -28.98
CA LYS A 548 225.66 -14.84 -29.02
C LYS A 548 226.25 -15.78 -27.95
N LEU A 549 225.52 -16.00 -26.85
CA LEU A 549 225.93 -16.87 -25.76
C LEU A 549 225.78 -18.35 -26.16
N ARG A 550 224.75 -18.69 -26.94
CA ARG A 550 224.55 -20.06 -27.49
C ARG A 550 225.69 -20.50 -28.41
N GLU A 551 226.22 -19.59 -29.23
CA GLU A 551 227.36 -19.88 -30.11
C GLU A 551 228.63 -20.22 -29.32
N ILE A 552 228.86 -19.51 -28.20
CA ILE A 552 229.98 -19.76 -27.28
C ILE A 552 229.80 -21.08 -26.51
N GLU A 553 228.58 -21.42 -26.09
CA GLU A 553 228.30 -22.73 -25.47
C GLU A 553 228.52 -23.91 -26.43
N LYS A 554 228.29 -23.71 -27.74
CA LYS A 554 228.56 -24.73 -28.76
C LYS A 554 230.05 -25.06 -28.83
N ALA A 555 230.92 -24.03 -28.92
CA ALA A 555 232.38 -24.20 -28.86
C ALA A 555 232.85 -24.82 -27.53
N ARG A 556 232.20 -24.47 -26.40
CA ARG A 556 232.50 -25.08 -25.09
C ARG A 556 232.26 -26.59 -25.05
N ASN A 557 231.26 -27.09 -25.78
CA ASN A 557 230.93 -28.52 -25.78
C ASN A 557 231.91 -29.35 -26.64
N GLU A 558 232.38 -28.82 -27.77
CA GLU A 558 233.40 -29.48 -28.60
C GLU A 558 234.72 -29.69 -27.81
N HIS A 559 235.10 -28.72 -26.96
CA HIS A 559 236.20 -28.88 -26.01
C HIS A 559 235.92 -29.90 -24.89
N MET A 560 234.67 -30.02 -24.43
CA MET A 560 234.26 -31.01 -23.42
C MET A 560 234.52 -32.45 -23.90
N ASP A 561 234.24 -32.74 -25.17
CA ASP A 561 234.40 -34.08 -25.75
C ASP A 561 235.87 -34.48 -26.00
N THR A 562 236.78 -33.50 -26.12
CA THR A 562 238.23 -33.77 -26.02
C THR A 562 238.68 -34.05 -24.59
N VAL A 563 238.16 -33.31 -23.60
CA VAL A 563 238.49 -33.53 -22.18
C VAL A 563 237.94 -34.87 -21.67
N ASN A 564 236.77 -35.30 -22.14
CA ASN A 564 236.17 -36.58 -21.76
C ASN A 564 236.98 -37.79 -22.27
N ARG A 565 237.67 -37.67 -23.41
CA ARG A 565 238.61 -38.70 -23.91
C ARG A 565 239.78 -38.89 -22.93
N LEU A 566 240.44 -37.80 -22.55
CA LEU A 566 241.56 -37.79 -21.60
C LEU A 566 241.15 -38.29 -20.20
N LYS A 567 239.88 -38.11 -19.80
CA LYS A 567 239.35 -38.64 -18.54
C LYS A 567 239.16 -40.15 -18.52
N GLN A 568 238.95 -40.81 -19.67
CA GLN A 568 238.74 -42.26 -19.69
C GLN A 568 240.06 -43.03 -19.46
N GLU A 569 241.17 -42.57 -20.04
CA GLU A 569 242.51 -43.14 -19.80
C GLU A 569 242.94 -43.01 -18.32
N VAL A 570 242.55 -41.92 -17.65
CA VAL A 570 242.73 -41.72 -16.21
C VAL A 570 241.82 -42.63 -15.36
N LYS A 571 240.72 -43.15 -15.92
CA LYS A 571 239.82 -44.05 -15.20
C LYS A 571 240.33 -45.49 -15.19
N ASP A 572 240.83 -45.95 -16.34
CA ASP A 572 241.37 -47.30 -16.50
C ASP A 572 242.62 -47.53 -15.61
N THR A 573 243.32 -46.46 -15.24
CA THR A 573 244.43 -46.48 -14.26
C THR A 573 243.98 -46.46 -12.79
N VAL A 574 242.76 -46.02 -12.48
CA VAL A 574 242.22 -45.96 -11.10
C VAL A 574 241.56 -47.28 -10.68
N ASP A 575 240.84 -47.96 -11.57
CA ASP A 575 240.18 -49.23 -11.20
C ASP A 575 241.19 -50.36 -10.87
N GLY A 576 242.47 -50.21 -11.26
CA GLY A 576 243.57 -51.05 -10.77
C GLY A 576 243.86 -50.92 -9.26
N GLN A 577 243.57 -49.78 -8.64
CA GLN A 577 243.75 -49.58 -7.19
C GLN A 577 242.60 -50.16 -6.37
N ARG A 578 241.37 -50.10 -6.91
CA ARG A 578 240.13 -50.38 -6.15
C ARG A 578 239.93 -51.85 -5.75
N ILE A 579 240.76 -52.75 -6.25
CA ILE A 579 240.78 -54.17 -5.87
C ILE A 579 241.33 -54.37 -4.43
N LEU A 580 242.17 -53.46 -3.92
CA LEU A 580 242.85 -53.62 -2.62
C LEU A 580 241.96 -53.41 -1.39
N GLU A 581 240.96 -52.52 -1.44
CA GLU A 581 240.20 -52.10 -0.25
C GLU A 581 239.14 -53.13 0.24
N LYS A 582 238.90 -54.20 -0.52
CA LYS A 582 237.73 -55.09 -0.36
C LYS A 582 237.80 -56.08 0.83
N LYS A 583 238.40 -55.68 1.96
CA LYS A 583 238.75 -56.53 3.11
C LYS A 583 238.31 -56.05 4.52
N GLY A 584 237.65 -54.90 4.68
CA GLY A 584 237.51 -54.25 6.02
C GLY A 584 236.15 -54.25 6.75
N SER A 585 235.01 -54.31 6.07
CA SER A 585 233.74 -53.70 6.57
C SER A 585 232.86 -54.54 7.52
N ALA A 586 233.43 -55.33 8.44
CA ALA A 586 232.69 -56.35 9.21
C ALA A 586 232.02 -55.88 10.54
N ALA A 587 232.52 -54.85 11.22
CA ALA A 587 232.34 -54.71 12.67
C ALA A 587 231.02 -54.04 13.19
N LEU A 588 230.19 -53.45 12.33
CA LEU A 588 229.24 -52.40 12.76
C LEU A 588 227.83 -52.88 13.24
N LYS A 589 227.62 -54.16 13.58
CA LYS A 589 226.26 -54.75 13.67
C LYS A 589 225.60 -54.87 15.05
N ASP A 590 226.34 -54.86 16.16
CA ASP A 590 225.88 -55.56 17.38
C ASP A 590 225.07 -54.72 18.41
N LEU A 591 225.15 -53.39 18.37
CA LEU A 591 224.75 -52.51 19.48
C LEU A 591 223.25 -52.12 19.58
N LYS A 592 222.35 -52.66 18.76
CA LYS A 592 221.01 -52.06 18.51
C LYS A 592 219.83 -52.60 19.36
N ARG A 593 220.08 -53.26 20.51
CA ARG A 593 219.11 -54.20 21.15
C ARG A 593 218.26 -53.68 22.34
N GLN A 594 218.60 -52.59 23.02
CA GLN A 594 218.17 -52.36 24.42
C GLN A 594 216.99 -51.36 24.70
N LEU A 595 216.13 -51.01 23.72
CA LEU A 595 215.32 -49.77 23.80
C LEU A 595 213.85 -49.87 24.32
N HIS A 596 213.23 -51.05 24.46
CA HIS A 596 211.80 -51.18 24.05
C HIS A 596 210.68 -51.39 25.11
N LEU A 597 210.88 -51.32 26.43
CA LEU A 597 209.89 -51.86 27.41
C LEU A 597 208.93 -50.89 28.15
N GLU A 598 209.30 -49.64 28.44
CA GLU A 598 208.68 -48.88 29.56
C GLU A 598 207.26 -48.28 29.36
N ARG A 599 206.73 -48.20 28.13
CA ARG A 599 205.69 -47.19 27.77
C ARG A 599 204.20 -47.53 28.03
N LYS A 600 203.83 -48.46 28.92
CA LYS A 600 202.55 -49.21 28.77
C LYS A 600 201.56 -49.30 29.96
N ARG A 601 201.50 -48.35 30.93
CA ARG A 601 200.86 -48.65 32.25
C ARG A 601 199.69 -47.80 32.80
N ALA A 602 199.42 -46.56 32.38
CA ALA A 602 198.61 -45.63 33.18
C ALA A 602 197.11 -45.48 32.83
N ASP A 603 196.77 -45.15 31.59
CA ASP A 603 195.51 -44.44 31.26
C ASP A 603 194.27 -45.33 31.10
N LYS A 604 193.80 -46.03 32.16
CA LYS A 604 192.65 -46.95 32.02
C LYS A 604 191.74 -47.23 33.23
N LEU A 605 191.30 -46.19 33.95
CA LEU A 605 190.21 -46.30 34.95
C LEU A 605 189.19 -45.15 34.82
N GLN A 606 188.41 -45.14 33.74
CA GLN A 606 187.47 -44.05 33.38
C GLN A 606 186.04 -44.53 33.09
N GLU A 607 185.65 -45.74 33.53
CA GLU A 607 184.44 -46.41 33.01
C GLU A 607 183.73 -47.27 34.07
N ARG A 608 183.08 -46.62 35.05
CA ARG A 608 181.96 -47.05 35.93
C ARG A 608 181.91 -46.14 37.16
N LEU A 609 180.78 -45.62 37.66
CA LEU A 609 179.36 -45.83 37.33
C LEU A 609 178.61 -44.48 37.37
N GLN A 610 177.69 -44.25 36.42
CA GLN A 610 176.73 -43.14 36.47
C GLN A 610 175.33 -43.67 36.85
N GLU A 611 175.30 -44.40 37.96
CA GLU A 611 174.12 -44.91 38.67
C GLU A 611 174.34 -44.61 40.17
N ILE A 612 173.34 -44.89 41.02
CA ILE A 612 173.45 -44.80 42.50
C ILE A 612 173.54 -43.33 42.98
N LEU A 613 172.47 -42.51 43.08
CA LEU A 613 171.19 -42.72 43.79
C LEU A 613 170.61 -44.14 43.66
N THR A 614 170.60 -45.00 44.69
CA THR A 614 170.52 -44.86 46.17
C THR A 614 171.28 -43.71 46.87
N ASN A 615 170.54 -42.91 47.66
CA ASN A 615 170.96 -41.98 48.74
C ASN A 615 171.72 -40.64 48.49
N SER A 616 171.05 -39.54 48.91
CA SER A 616 171.50 -38.40 49.77
C SER A 616 172.52 -37.26 49.40
N LYS A 617 171.98 -36.02 49.28
CA LYS A 617 172.32 -34.71 49.96
C LYS A 617 173.60 -33.81 49.68
N SER A 618 173.34 -32.56 49.19
CA SER A 618 173.69 -31.17 49.71
C SER A 618 174.93 -30.26 49.33
N ARG A 619 174.65 -29.08 48.67
CA ARG A 619 174.96 -27.61 48.97
C ARG A 619 176.10 -26.70 48.32
N THR A 620 175.68 -25.52 47.78
CA THR A 620 176.19 -24.07 47.85
C THR A 620 176.91 -23.27 46.69
N GLY A 621 176.55 -21.95 46.53
CA GLY A 621 176.98 -20.91 45.52
C GLY A 621 176.80 -19.41 45.97
N ILE A 622 176.86 -18.36 45.08
CA ILE A 622 176.86 -16.87 45.40
C ILE A 622 176.46 -15.87 44.22
N GLU A 623 176.27 -14.54 44.46
CA GLU A 623 175.58 -13.48 43.62
C GLU A 623 176.28 -12.06 43.42
N ASP A 624 175.65 -11.02 42.76
CA ASP A 624 176.27 -9.71 42.25
C ASP A 624 175.42 -8.34 42.28
N LEU A 625 175.57 -7.34 41.35
CA LEU A 625 175.33 -5.84 41.43
C LEU A 625 174.52 -5.18 40.23
N VAL A 626 174.30 -3.87 39.81
CA VAL A 626 174.58 -2.38 40.05
C VAL A 626 173.58 -1.49 39.17
N LEU A 627 173.34 -0.13 39.00
CA LEU A 627 173.77 1.27 39.42
C LEU A 627 172.54 2.25 39.75
N ALA A 628 172.09 3.45 39.21
CA ALA A 628 172.33 4.46 38.11
C ALA A 628 171.63 5.89 38.38
N ASP A 629 171.56 6.88 37.43
CA ASP A 629 171.02 8.32 37.52
C ASP A 629 170.49 8.88 36.12
N ILE A 630 169.86 10.04 35.71
CA ILE A 630 169.55 11.50 36.07
C ILE A 630 168.16 11.94 35.38
N SER A 631 167.52 13.15 35.17
CA SER A 631 167.54 14.67 35.33
C SER A 631 166.05 15.25 35.14
N SER A 632 165.53 16.49 34.81
CA SER A 632 165.88 17.93 34.46
C SER A 632 164.60 18.91 34.42
N PRO A 633 164.66 20.28 34.16
CA PRO A 633 163.54 21.32 34.22
C PRO A 633 163.07 21.96 32.84
N SER A 634 162.21 23.00 32.56
CA SER A 634 161.34 24.11 33.16
C SER A 634 160.23 24.58 32.10
N ARG A 635 159.39 25.66 31.93
CA ARG A 635 158.90 27.07 32.36
C ARG A 635 157.52 27.35 31.57
N THR A 636 156.67 28.42 31.44
CA THR A 636 156.00 29.67 32.06
C THR A 636 154.79 30.10 31.10
N GLN A 637 153.89 31.15 31.14
CA GLN A 637 153.65 32.49 31.80
C GLN A 637 152.13 33.02 31.81
N THR A 638 151.74 34.25 31.36
CA THR A 638 150.42 35.02 31.54
C THR A 638 150.00 35.93 30.32
N GLY A 639 148.91 36.76 30.14
CA GLY A 639 147.63 37.30 30.77
C GLY A 639 147.23 38.70 30.13
N ASP A 640 146.06 39.44 30.19
CA ASP A 640 144.58 39.34 30.47
C ASP A 640 143.79 40.70 30.14
N SER A 641 142.42 40.87 30.17
CA SER A 641 141.61 42.13 29.79
C SER A 641 140.03 42.19 30.04
N SER A 642 139.31 43.36 29.95
CA SER A 642 137.79 43.55 30.03
C SER A 642 137.13 44.94 29.60
N SER A 643 135.76 45.14 29.52
CA SER A 643 134.99 46.44 29.18
C SER A 643 133.40 46.46 29.37
N ILE A 644 132.65 47.63 29.40
CA ILE A 644 131.20 47.78 29.86
C ILE A 644 130.25 48.94 29.24
N SER A 645 128.93 48.66 28.94
CA SER A 645 127.56 49.38 28.94
C SER A 645 126.95 50.61 28.11
N SER A 646 125.73 50.40 27.51
CA SER A 646 124.36 51.10 27.54
C SER A 646 123.84 52.47 26.91
N PHE A 647 122.54 52.47 26.46
CA PHE A 647 121.42 53.51 26.33
C PHE A 647 121.00 54.31 25.03
N SER A 648 119.69 54.70 24.92
CA SER A 648 118.99 55.45 23.80
C SER A 648 117.54 56.01 24.12
N TYR A 649 116.80 56.65 23.17
CA TYR A 649 115.48 57.41 23.29
C TYR A 649 114.49 57.14 22.06
N ARG A 650 113.29 57.71 21.70
CA ARG A 650 112.62 59.06 21.73
C ARG A 650 111.03 59.13 21.90
N GLU A 651 110.23 59.82 21.03
CA GLU A 651 109.05 60.69 21.40
C GLU A 651 108.04 61.06 20.24
N ILE A 652 106.77 61.53 20.49
CA ILE A 652 105.71 61.87 19.45
C ILE A 652 104.54 62.86 19.88
N MET A 653 103.56 63.24 18.99
CA MET A 653 102.47 64.29 19.15
C MET A 653 101.11 63.97 18.41
N LYS A 654 99.92 64.64 18.55
CA LYS A 654 99.06 65.08 19.71
C LYS A 654 97.64 65.72 19.33
N GLU A 655 96.54 65.40 20.06
CA GLU A 655 95.23 66.14 20.32
C GLU A 655 94.29 66.71 19.20
N GLY A 656 92.99 67.14 19.38
CA GLY A 656 91.97 66.99 20.48
C GLY A 656 90.66 67.88 20.46
N SER A 657 89.48 67.34 20.85
CA SER A 657 88.25 67.92 21.53
C SER A 657 87.09 68.82 20.93
N VAL A 658 85.83 68.29 20.97
CA VAL A 658 84.52 68.84 21.50
C VAL A 658 83.56 69.88 20.78
N ALA A 659 82.28 69.45 20.57
CA ALA A 659 80.93 70.15 20.53
C ALA A 659 80.43 71.13 19.41
N GLY A 660 79.12 71.06 19.04
CA GLY A 660 78.36 72.20 18.42
C GLY A 660 77.05 72.01 17.56
N SER A 661 75.85 72.05 18.17
CA SER A 661 74.57 72.71 17.74
C SER A 661 73.72 72.37 16.46
N ASN A 662 72.41 72.71 16.56
CA ASN A 662 71.37 73.09 15.55
C ASN A 662 70.47 72.08 14.77
N LYS A 663 69.15 72.08 15.14
CA LYS A 663 67.88 72.17 14.34
C LYS A 663 67.66 71.33 13.05
N SER A 664 66.47 70.79 12.74
CA SER A 664 65.14 71.46 12.75
C SER A 664 63.90 70.52 12.78
N THR A 665 62.78 71.02 13.34
CA THR A 665 61.33 70.84 13.01
C THR A 665 60.85 69.72 12.05
N THR A 666 59.71 69.03 12.22
CA THR A 666 58.42 69.24 12.95
C THR A 666 57.90 67.91 13.54
N GLY A 667 56.89 67.81 14.43
CA GLY A 667 56.18 68.84 15.20
C GLY A 667 54.93 68.28 15.92
N SER A 668 54.92 68.28 17.26
CA SER A 668 53.70 68.13 18.10
C SER A 668 53.14 69.53 18.47
N PRO A 669 51.89 69.62 18.95
CA PRO A 669 51.67 69.60 20.41
C PRO A 669 50.52 68.65 20.82
N GLN A 670 50.51 67.98 21.96
CA GLN A 670 50.86 68.34 23.35
C GLN A 670 49.77 69.14 24.09
N SER A 671 48.83 68.37 24.66
CA SER A 671 48.38 68.38 26.07
C SER A 671 48.11 69.71 26.79
N GLN A 672 46.87 69.89 27.29
CA GLN A 672 46.63 70.49 28.61
C GLN A 672 45.27 70.13 29.24
N SER A 673 45.26 70.07 30.58
CA SER A 673 44.14 70.22 31.54
C SER A 673 42.70 69.73 31.19
N GLN A 674 42.30 68.62 31.82
CA GLN A 674 41.37 68.59 32.98
C GLN A 674 40.43 69.81 33.20
N PRO A 675 39.16 69.63 33.64
CA PRO A 675 38.14 68.70 33.15
C PRO A 675 36.78 69.43 32.86
N PRO A 676 35.84 68.83 32.11
CA PRO A 676 34.42 69.11 32.28
C PRO A 676 33.80 68.14 33.30
N ARG A 677 32.86 68.63 34.11
CA ARG A 677 31.90 67.76 34.81
C ARG A 677 30.98 67.11 33.77
N PRO A 678 30.31 65.98 34.04
CA PRO A 678 29.02 65.76 33.39
C PRO A 678 28.14 66.99 33.64
N ALA A 679 27.29 67.35 32.67
CA ALA A 679 26.15 68.16 33.02
C ALA A 679 25.28 67.32 33.95
N ASP A 680 24.90 67.87 35.12
CA ASP A 680 23.85 67.29 35.95
C ASP A 680 22.52 67.49 35.20
N LEU A 681 22.29 66.62 34.22
CA LEU A 681 20.97 66.34 33.69
C LEU A 681 20.10 65.97 34.90
N SER A 682 18.92 66.58 34.99
CA SER A 682 17.96 66.24 36.04
C SER A 682 17.60 64.75 35.99
N ASP A 683 17.14 64.16 37.11
CA ASP A 683 16.65 62.78 37.11
C ASP A 683 15.55 62.55 36.06
N GLU A 684 14.82 63.60 35.68
CA GLU A 684 13.85 63.62 34.57
C GLU A 684 14.52 63.50 33.20
N GLU A 685 15.57 64.28 32.92
CA GLU A 685 16.35 64.20 31.66
C GLU A 685 17.16 62.90 31.56
N ILE A 686 17.66 62.39 32.69
CA ILE A 686 18.29 61.07 32.78
C ILE A 686 17.24 59.97 32.52
N SER A 687 16.03 60.13 33.05
CA SER A 687 14.91 59.22 32.78
C SER A 687 14.44 59.32 31.31
N GLU A 688 14.38 60.51 30.70
CA GLU A 688 14.14 60.66 29.27
C GLU A 688 15.23 59.98 28.43
N LEU A 689 16.50 60.05 28.84
CA LEU A 689 17.58 59.37 28.12
C LEU A 689 17.54 57.85 28.30
N PHE A 690 17.19 57.33 29.48
CA PHE A 690 16.96 55.90 29.67
C PHE A 690 15.70 55.41 28.95
N GLN A 691 14.64 56.21 28.91
CA GLN A 691 13.41 55.92 28.19
C GLN A 691 13.66 55.93 26.67
N ARG A 692 14.31 56.97 26.12
CA ARG A 692 14.73 57.00 24.71
C ARG A 692 15.71 55.88 24.38
N LEU A 693 16.61 55.51 25.29
CA LEU A 693 17.51 54.37 25.08
C LEU A 693 16.74 53.05 25.06
N ALA A 694 15.74 52.88 25.94
CA ALA A 694 14.87 51.70 25.94
C ALA A 694 13.98 51.64 24.69
N GLU A 695 13.41 52.76 24.26
CA GLU A 695 12.65 52.91 23.02
C GLU A 695 13.50 52.60 21.80
N VAL A 696 14.70 53.20 21.67
CA VAL A 696 15.65 52.89 20.59
C VAL A 696 16.13 51.44 20.64
N GLN A 697 16.29 50.85 21.82
CA GLN A 697 16.63 49.43 21.97
C GLN A 697 15.44 48.52 21.55
N GLN A 698 14.20 48.93 21.81
CA GLN A 698 12.99 48.23 21.41
C GLN A 698 12.71 48.38 19.91
N GLU A 699 12.89 49.57 19.33
CA GLU A 699 12.86 49.80 17.88
C GLU A 699 13.95 49.00 17.18
N LYS A 700 15.18 49.00 17.71
CA LYS A 700 16.29 48.18 17.22
C LYS A 700 15.94 46.68 17.27
N TRP A 701 15.33 46.20 18.35
CA TRP A 701 14.88 44.82 18.47
C TRP A 701 13.75 44.47 17.48
N LEU A 702 12.78 45.36 17.28
CA LEU A 702 11.72 45.22 16.27
C LEU A 702 12.28 45.28 14.83
N LEU A 703 13.31 46.09 14.59
CA LEU A 703 14.01 46.15 13.31
C LEU A 703 14.86 44.89 13.09
N GLU A 704 15.50 44.34 14.12
CA GLU A 704 16.21 43.05 14.07
C GLU A 704 15.24 41.89 13.81
N GLU A 705 14.06 41.86 14.45
CA GLU A 705 13.00 40.88 14.17
C GLU A 705 12.47 41.03 12.73
N LYS A 706 12.26 42.26 12.27
CA LYS A 706 11.79 42.54 10.90
C LYS A 706 12.84 42.21 9.84
N VAL A 707 14.12 42.47 10.11
CA VAL A 707 15.25 42.03 9.27
C VAL A 707 15.29 40.50 9.24
N LYS A 708 15.22 39.83 10.39
CA LYS A 708 15.18 38.36 10.48
C LYS A 708 13.99 37.75 9.74
N HIS A 709 12.81 38.38 9.77
CA HIS A 709 11.67 37.98 8.93
C HIS A 709 11.92 38.18 7.43
N LEU A 710 12.60 39.27 7.04
CA LEU A 710 13.00 39.50 5.65
C LEU A 710 14.11 38.53 5.19
N GLU A 711 15.04 38.16 6.07
CA GLU A 711 16.08 37.15 5.82
C GLU A 711 15.45 35.77 5.65
N VAL A 712 14.54 35.35 6.53
CA VAL A 712 13.81 34.08 6.41
C VAL A 712 12.91 34.07 5.17
N SER A 713 12.26 35.18 4.85
CA SER A 713 11.45 35.31 3.63
C SER A 713 12.32 35.27 2.36
N SER A 714 13.47 35.94 2.36
CA SER A 714 14.45 35.94 1.28
C SER A 714 15.10 34.57 1.09
N ALA A 715 15.46 33.87 2.18
CA ALA A 715 15.97 32.51 2.15
C ALA A 715 14.92 31.53 1.61
N SER A 716 13.67 31.63 2.06
CA SER A 716 12.55 30.86 1.52
C SER A 716 12.33 31.13 0.04
N MET A 717 12.36 32.39 -0.39
CA MET A 717 12.26 32.77 -1.81
C MET A 717 13.46 32.29 -2.64
N ALA A 718 14.68 32.30 -2.07
CA ALA A 718 15.88 31.79 -2.71
C ALA A 718 15.84 30.26 -2.84
N GLU A 719 15.38 29.53 -1.82
CA GLU A 719 15.08 28.10 -1.92
C GLU A 719 14.04 27.83 -3.01
N ASP A 720 12.96 28.59 -3.04
CA ASP A 720 11.88 28.37 -4.01
C ASP A 720 12.32 28.71 -5.45
N LEU A 721 13.19 29.72 -5.62
CA LEU A 721 13.89 30.01 -6.88
C LEU A 721 14.90 28.92 -7.24
N CYS A 722 15.62 28.34 -6.29
CA CYS A 722 16.53 27.21 -6.53
C CYS A 722 15.76 25.95 -6.92
N ARG A 723 14.65 25.63 -6.25
CA ARG A 723 13.74 24.52 -6.63
C ARG A 723 13.15 24.75 -8.02
N LYS A 724 12.65 25.95 -8.32
CA LYS A 724 12.14 26.30 -9.66
C LYS A 724 13.25 26.23 -10.72
N SER A 725 14.46 26.67 -10.41
CA SER A 725 15.62 26.56 -11.31
C SER A 725 16.02 25.10 -11.54
N ALA A 726 16.05 24.26 -10.50
CA ALA A 726 16.31 22.83 -10.62
C ALA A 726 15.22 22.08 -11.39
N ILE A 727 13.94 22.48 -11.24
CA ILE A 727 12.83 21.97 -12.06
C ILE A 727 13.01 22.38 -13.52
N ILE A 728 13.36 23.65 -13.80
CA ILE A 728 13.63 24.14 -15.15
C ILE A 728 14.85 23.45 -15.75
N GLU A 729 15.93 23.26 -14.99
CA GLU A 729 17.14 22.56 -15.42
C GLU A 729 16.84 21.09 -15.71
N THR A 730 16.09 20.41 -14.84
CA THR A 730 15.61 19.03 -15.09
C THR A 730 14.76 18.97 -16.36
N TYR A 731 13.82 19.89 -16.56
CA TYR A 731 13.02 19.96 -17.79
C TYR A 731 13.86 20.27 -19.03
N VAL A 732 14.88 21.13 -18.94
CA VAL A 732 15.79 21.47 -20.03
C VAL A 732 16.77 20.31 -20.31
N MET A 733 17.06 19.45 -19.34
CA MET A 733 17.82 18.22 -19.54
C MET A 733 16.96 17.12 -20.17
N ASP A 734 15.77 16.81 -19.64
CA ASP A 734 14.79 15.89 -20.28
C ASP A 734 14.54 16.33 -21.75
N SER A 735 14.24 17.62 -21.97
CA SER A 735 13.98 18.20 -23.31
C SER A 735 15.20 18.25 -24.24
N ARG A 736 16.41 17.98 -23.75
CA ARG A 736 17.63 17.83 -24.58
C ARG A 736 17.98 16.36 -24.82
N ILE A 737 17.60 15.47 -23.90
CA ILE A 737 17.85 14.03 -24.02
C ILE A 737 16.98 13.40 -25.13
N ASP A 738 15.74 13.87 -25.30
CA ASP A 738 14.87 13.44 -26.40
C ASP A 738 15.32 13.93 -27.81
N VAL A 739 16.33 14.81 -27.91
CA VAL A 739 16.85 15.31 -29.19
C VAL A 739 18.20 14.65 -29.54
N SER A 740 18.20 13.33 -29.56
CA SER A 740 19.24 12.49 -30.18
C SER A 740 18.65 11.29 -30.94
N GLY A 741 17.40 11.43 -31.40
CA GLY A 741 16.73 10.59 -32.41
C GLY A 741 16.54 11.37 -33.73
N ALA A 742 16.28 10.67 -34.84
CA ALA A 742 16.33 11.26 -36.19
C ALA A 742 14.97 11.69 -36.75
N HIS A 743 15.02 12.66 -37.68
CA HIS A 743 13.97 13.11 -38.62
C HIS A 743 12.76 13.90 -38.07
N GLY A 744 12.34 14.90 -38.86
CA GLY A 744 10.98 15.50 -38.79
C GLY A 744 10.95 17.02 -38.58
N GLN A 745 10.32 17.74 -39.51
CA GLN A 745 9.83 19.11 -39.27
C GLN A 745 8.45 19.05 -38.59
N VAL A 746 8.09 20.06 -37.77
CA VAL A 746 6.99 21.02 -38.06
C VAL A 746 6.68 21.94 -36.85
N ASP A 747 6.78 23.25 -37.13
CA ASP A 747 6.11 24.42 -36.53
C ASP A 747 6.14 24.84 -35.05
N ARG A 748 5.91 26.16 -34.91
CA ARG A 748 6.12 26.99 -33.72
C ARG A 748 4.77 27.41 -33.12
N SER A 749 4.31 26.73 -32.06
CA SER A 749 3.01 27.05 -31.43
C SER A 749 3.05 27.32 -29.91
N SER A 750 4.16 27.03 -29.23
CA SER A 750 4.24 27.00 -27.76
C SER A 750 4.01 28.34 -27.01
N LEU A 751 3.91 29.47 -27.70
CA LEU A 751 3.66 30.79 -27.08
C LEU A 751 2.17 31.20 -27.09
N SER A 752 1.28 30.44 -27.76
CA SER A 752 -0.16 30.77 -27.83
C SER A 752 -0.97 30.26 -26.62
N SER A 753 -0.44 29.31 -25.84
CA SER A 753 -1.11 28.82 -24.62
C SER A 753 -1.05 29.84 -23.48
N VAL A 754 0.14 30.40 -23.21
CA VAL A 754 0.39 31.28 -22.05
C VAL A 754 -0.45 32.57 -22.07
N LEU A 755 -0.82 33.08 -23.25
CA LEU A 755 -1.71 34.24 -23.39
C LEU A 755 -3.20 33.93 -23.18
N ARG A 756 -3.60 32.65 -23.08
CA ARG A 756 -5.01 32.22 -22.99
C ARG A 756 -5.57 32.28 -21.57
N ASP A 757 -4.71 32.22 -20.56
CA ASP A 757 -5.08 32.18 -19.13
C ASP A 757 -5.23 33.58 -18.50
N LEU A 758 -4.99 34.66 -19.26
CA LEU A 758 -5.09 36.04 -18.77
C LEU A 758 -6.44 36.73 -19.09
N VAL A 759 -7.46 35.96 -19.49
CA VAL A 759 -8.82 36.43 -19.78
C VAL A 759 -9.79 36.01 -18.67
N LYS A 760 -10.69 36.91 -18.27
CA LYS A 760 -11.54 36.76 -17.07
C LYS A 760 -12.52 35.58 -17.18
N PRO A 761 -12.88 34.93 -16.04
CA PRO A 761 -13.72 33.72 -16.01
C PRO A 761 -15.23 34.04 -16.18
N GLY A 762 -15.61 34.63 -17.31
CA GLY A 762 -17.01 34.81 -17.74
C GLY A 762 -17.38 34.01 -18.98
N ASP A 763 -16.42 33.75 -19.88
CA ASP A 763 -16.67 33.27 -21.24
C ASP A 763 -16.62 31.73 -21.40
N GLU A 764 -16.60 30.94 -20.32
CA GLU A 764 -16.58 29.47 -20.44
C GLU A 764 -17.80 28.92 -21.23
N ASN A 765 -18.98 29.50 -21.06
CA ASN A 765 -20.16 29.12 -21.86
C ASN A 765 -19.99 29.46 -23.36
N LEU A 766 -19.36 30.59 -23.69
CA LEU A 766 -19.07 30.96 -25.08
C LEU A 766 -17.94 30.09 -25.65
N ARG A 767 -16.95 29.71 -24.84
CA ARG A 767 -15.85 28.80 -25.18
C ARG A 767 -16.37 27.38 -25.42
N GLU A 768 -17.28 26.88 -24.59
CA GLU A 768 -17.93 25.58 -24.77
C GLU A 768 -18.89 25.59 -25.98
N MET A 769 -19.63 26.68 -26.21
CA MET A 769 -20.49 26.84 -27.38
C MET A 769 -19.68 26.89 -28.68
N ASN A 770 -18.57 27.64 -28.71
CA ASN A 770 -17.65 27.64 -29.86
C ASN A 770 -17.00 26.27 -30.06
N LYS A 771 -16.65 25.54 -28.98
CA LYS A 771 -16.14 24.17 -29.09
C LYS A 771 -17.20 23.20 -29.63
N LYS A 772 -18.47 23.32 -29.23
CA LYS A 772 -19.58 22.52 -29.78
C LYS A 772 -19.83 22.86 -31.26
N LEU A 773 -19.78 24.14 -31.64
CA LEU A 773 -19.85 24.57 -33.04
C LEU A 773 -18.67 24.05 -33.86
N GLN A 774 -17.44 24.13 -33.34
CA GLN A 774 -16.23 23.63 -34.00
C GLN A 774 -16.31 22.11 -34.20
N ASN A 775 -16.61 21.34 -33.15
CA ASN A 775 -16.82 19.89 -33.24
C ASN A 775 -17.90 19.54 -34.28
N MET A 776 -19.02 20.27 -34.31
CA MET A 776 -20.10 20.05 -35.28
C MET A 776 -19.65 20.40 -36.72
N LEU A 777 -18.82 21.43 -36.89
CA LEU A 777 -18.25 21.81 -38.18
C LEU A 777 -17.22 20.76 -38.66
N GLU A 778 -16.37 20.25 -37.76
CA GLU A 778 -15.42 19.16 -38.03
C GLU A 778 -16.13 17.85 -38.38
N GLU A 779 -17.22 17.51 -37.67
CA GLU A 779 -18.06 16.36 -37.99
C GLU A 779 -18.76 16.52 -39.35
N GLN A 780 -19.28 17.72 -39.66
CA GLN A 780 -19.91 18.01 -40.96
C GLN A 780 -18.90 18.07 -42.10
N LEU A 781 -17.68 18.58 -41.89
CA LEU A 781 -16.59 18.53 -42.86
C LEU A 781 -16.15 17.08 -43.10
N THR A 782 -16.06 16.26 -42.05
CA THR A 782 -15.73 14.84 -42.17
C THR A 782 -16.83 14.09 -42.94
N LYS A 783 -18.12 14.36 -42.66
CA LYS A 783 -19.25 13.78 -43.41
C LYS A 783 -19.28 14.25 -44.86
N ASN A 784 -19.00 15.53 -45.14
CA ASN A 784 -18.87 16.04 -46.51
C ASN A 784 -17.69 15.39 -47.25
N MET A 785 -16.55 15.16 -46.59
CA MET A 785 -15.41 14.48 -47.20
C MET A 785 -15.74 13.02 -47.58
N HIS A 786 -16.51 12.32 -46.74
CA HIS A 786 -17.01 10.97 -47.07
C HIS A 786 -18.02 11.02 -48.22
N LEU A 787 -19.04 11.88 -48.15
CA LEU A 787 -20.02 12.07 -49.23
C LEU A 787 -19.36 12.47 -50.56
N GLN A 788 -18.34 13.32 -50.53
CA GLN A 788 -17.59 13.74 -51.71
C GLN A 788 -16.79 12.58 -52.29
N LYS A 789 -16.21 11.71 -51.46
CA LYS A 789 -15.54 10.48 -51.87
C LYS A 789 -16.51 9.43 -52.42
N ASP A 790 -17.68 9.29 -51.82
CA ASP A 790 -18.75 8.40 -52.30
C ASP A 790 -19.31 8.88 -53.65
N LEU A 791 -19.48 10.20 -53.82
CA LEU A 791 -19.81 10.82 -55.11
C LEU A 791 -18.69 10.64 -56.14
N GLU A 792 -17.42 10.69 -55.73
CA GLU A 792 -16.26 10.48 -56.61
C GLU A 792 -16.13 9.01 -57.04
N LEU A 793 -16.49 8.05 -56.17
CA LEU A 793 -16.62 6.62 -56.50
C LEU A 793 -17.82 6.35 -57.42
N LEU A 794 -18.99 6.94 -57.14
CA LEU A 794 -20.16 6.85 -58.02
C LEU A 794 -19.90 7.50 -59.39
N SER A 795 -19.15 8.60 -59.44
CA SER A 795 -18.71 9.23 -60.68
C SER A 795 -17.75 8.33 -61.47
N GLN A 796 -16.78 7.70 -60.80
CA GLN A 796 -15.91 6.71 -61.43
C GLN A 796 -16.69 5.50 -61.96
N GLU A 797 -17.68 5.00 -61.23
CA GLU A 797 -18.52 3.88 -61.66
C GLU A 797 -19.45 4.26 -62.83
N ILE A 798 -20.03 5.47 -62.82
CA ILE A 798 -20.76 6.02 -63.97
C ILE A 798 -19.84 6.15 -65.18
N VAL A 799 -18.58 6.57 -65.02
CA VAL A 799 -17.58 6.62 -66.11
C VAL A 799 -17.17 5.20 -66.57
N ARG A 800 -17.13 4.22 -65.68
CA ARG A 800 -16.89 2.80 -66.00
C ARG A 800 -18.02 2.24 -66.87
N LEU A 801 -19.26 2.37 -66.41
CA LEU A 801 -20.48 1.98 -67.13
C LEU A 801 -20.63 2.75 -68.45
N SER A 802 -20.28 4.05 -68.49
CA SER A 802 -20.31 4.85 -69.72
C SER A 802 -19.31 4.35 -70.76
N LYS A 803 -18.16 3.80 -70.34
CA LYS A 803 -17.18 3.18 -71.26
C LYS A 803 -17.64 1.81 -71.75
N GLU A 804 -18.35 1.04 -70.93
CA GLU A 804 -18.97 -0.23 -71.34
C GLU A 804 -20.16 -0.01 -72.29
N CYS A 805 -20.80 1.15 -72.25
CA CYS A 805 -21.95 1.49 -73.09
C CYS A 805 -21.60 2.23 -74.41
N VAL A 806 -20.31 2.32 -74.78
CA VAL A 806 -19.88 2.79 -76.12
C VAL A 806 -19.67 1.58 -77.03
N PRO A 807 -20.49 1.37 -78.08
CA PRO A 807 -20.26 0.30 -79.05
C PRO A 807 -19.02 0.63 -79.89
N SER A 808 -17.92 -0.10 -79.67
CA SER A 808 -16.74 -0.04 -80.53
C SER A 808 -16.95 -0.96 -81.76
N PRO A 809 -16.73 -0.49 -82.99
CA PRO A 809 -17.17 -1.20 -84.19
C PRO A 809 -16.13 -2.20 -84.71
N ASP A 810 -16.22 -3.48 -84.32
CA ASP A 810 -15.62 -4.62 -85.05
C ASP A 810 -16.16 -5.98 -84.55
N ALA A 811 -17.27 -6.47 -85.12
CA ALA A 811 -17.67 -7.88 -85.19
C ALA A 811 -18.95 -8.06 -86.05
N GLU A 812 -18.91 -8.92 -87.06
CA GLU A 812 -20.10 -9.35 -87.83
C GLU A 812 -20.78 -10.60 -87.21
N PRO A 813 -22.03 -10.93 -87.58
CA PRO A 813 -22.88 -11.84 -86.78
C PRO A 813 -22.83 -13.33 -87.17
N GLY A 814 -23.00 -14.19 -86.16
CA GLY A 814 -23.71 -15.48 -86.25
C GLY A 814 -24.76 -15.50 -85.14
N LEU A 815 -26.03 -15.86 -85.37
CA LEU A 815 -26.60 -17.10 -85.93
C LEU A 815 -26.53 -18.29 -84.95
N ASP A 816 -27.73 -18.83 -84.69
CA ASP A 816 -28.07 -20.15 -84.15
C ASP A 816 -27.66 -20.43 -82.67
N ASP A 817 -28.42 -21.16 -81.85
CA ASP A 817 -29.72 -21.83 -82.06
C ASP A 817 -30.57 -21.94 -80.76
N ALA A 818 -31.83 -22.34 -80.93
CA ALA A 818 -32.88 -22.76 -79.98
C ALA A 818 -32.61 -22.86 -78.46
N VAL A 819 -33.49 -22.24 -77.66
CA VAL A 819 -34.67 -22.88 -77.01
C VAL A 819 -35.67 -21.83 -76.53
#